data_AF-A0A7W9L8D8-F1
#
_entry.id   AF-A0A7W9L8D8-F1
#
_cell.length_a   1.000
_cell.length_b   1.000
_cell.length_c   1.000
_cell.angle_alpha   90.00
_cell.angle_beta   90.00
_cell.angle_gamma   90.00
#
_symmetry.space_group_name_H-M   'P 1'
#
loop_
_entity.id
_entity.type
_entity.pdbx_description
1 polymer ?
#
loop_
_entity_poly.entity_id
_entity_poly.type
_entity_poly.pdbx_seq_one_letter_code
_entity_poly.pdbx_strand_id
1 'polypeptide(L)'
;MCDDPLLPAPVARALAGYRELRDAHGPCWGEPPIPYVVQAWATVFLDRRYDYWGAALRQLAGRHPPEEMEDHLDEVDPELAVRDALAGDVLDNLAALRLTPEGFALEAVTRVVLDDRPFRTSLLLDSRVDEPVTVVVDGTPYEVPPRGARVAGLERDVSVGGAPVDLSPLRRRAEAATIRVRAGFPCRWSVTGANGQGWYPEGAPPKMDVHRRPFFHGDDLVIAVPAEPVTVAVARGMEYTTAEVVITPEAGAETLVELAPERLYDAAARGWYGGDLHVHLNWMGEEPAAPELAAAAQHGEDLHVLNLVAGNVASGRVYDVEALEHWVGKDLPWSDDRHLARLGVEYRNDVVGHLTAFGLREPPRRYHTGFEGTVDWPPNAVALEELRGLGGVTGYGHPFHTAFSDDDPPDVVLDSGRNCSAREIVADAALGLIDTLDVLNHSSIAATAAVYRRLIGAGNRLTVTAGTDAVLSFCRRGTASSPPGWERVYANVAGPLTAESYAEAILLGRTFATTGPWLELTVNGHGPGDTLELAPGQRVEIVVSSIGPEVESLEIRTAEGVLAQGPPGRLVASMTAGEPTYVVAVASGGPHPRATHRSGAYAHTSPVYVDVAGGHVAREADVRWCLAWLDRLEVLLRRYGTFETPAQLEDHLELYERARAVYRTRLP
;
A
#
# COMPACT_ATOMS: atom_id res chain seq x y z
N MET A 1 -11.13 -11.18 25.57
CA MET A 1 -10.82 -12.28 24.64
C MET A 1 -12.12 -12.74 24.01
N CYS A 2 -12.21 -12.66 22.68
CA CYS A 2 -13.35 -13.12 21.90
C CYS A 2 -13.23 -14.65 21.72
N ASP A 3 -14.27 -15.44 22.03
CA ASP A 3 -14.25 -16.91 21.89
C ASP A 3 -14.46 -17.38 20.43
N ASP A 4 -14.36 -16.47 19.45
CA ASP A 4 -14.62 -16.74 18.04
C ASP A 4 -13.37 -17.37 17.38
N PRO A 5 -13.50 -18.45 16.57
CA PRO A 5 -12.36 -19.03 15.86
C PRO A 5 -11.68 -18.05 14.90
N LEU A 6 -10.36 -18.22 14.69
CA LEU A 6 -9.59 -17.46 13.70
C LEU A 6 -10.10 -17.67 12.27
N LEU A 7 -10.63 -18.85 11.97
CA LEU A 7 -11.16 -19.19 10.65
C LEU A 7 -12.60 -19.72 10.74
N PRO A 8 -13.59 -18.82 10.87
CA PRO A 8 -15.00 -19.20 10.92
C PRO A 8 -15.48 -19.75 9.58
N ALA A 9 -16.55 -20.56 9.60
CA ALA A 9 -16.99 -21.32 8.43
C ALA A 9 -17.28 -20.49 7.16
N PRO A 10 -17.87 -19.27 7.21
CA PRO A 10 -18.03 -18.42 6.02
C PRO A 10 -16.68 -18.03 5.40
N VAL A 11 -15.74 -17.57 6.23
CA VAL A 11 -14.40 -17.17 5.80
C VAL A 11 -13.59 -18.34 5.26
N ALA A 12 -13.72 -19.53 5.88
CA ALA A 12 -13.11 -20.76 5.38
C ALA A 12 -13.58 -21.12 3.96
N ARG A 13 -14.87 -20.95 3.67
CA ARG A 13 -15.44 -21.20 2.33
C ARG A 13 -14.96 -20.18 1.30
N ALA A 14 -14.94 -18.89 1.67
CA ALA A 14 -14.44 -17.83 0.81
C ALA A 14 -12.97 -18.08 0.43
N LEU A 15 -12.12 -18.37 1.42
CA LEU A 15 -10.71 -18.70 1.22
C LEU A 15 -10.50 -19.91 0.31
N ALA A 16 -11.32 -20.97 0.45
CA ALA A 16 -11.28 -22.11 -0.45
C ALA A 16 -11.62 -21.71 -1.89
N GLY A 17 -12.66 -20.89 -2.07
CA GLY A 17 -13.02 -20.33 -3.38
C GLY A 17 -11.90 -19.49 -3.99
N TYR A 18 -11.19 -18.68 -3.20
CA TYR A 18 -10.05 -17.90 -3.69
C TYR A 18 -8.89 -18.80 -4.14
N ARG A 19 -8.65 -19.92 -3.46
CA ARG A 19 -7.66 -20.93 -3.89
C ARG A 19 -8.05 -21.59 -5.20
N GLU A 20 -9.33 -21.95 -5.37
CA GLU A 20 -9.84 -22.49 -6.63
C GLU A 20 -9.67 -21.50 -7.79
N LEU A 21 -9.94 -20.22 -7.56
CA LEU A 21 -9.75 -19.16 -8.56
C LEU A 21 -8.28 -18.97 -8.92
N ARG A 22 -7.39 -18.94 -7.93
CA ARG A 22 -5.95 -18.90 -8.16
C ARG A 22 -5.49 -20.10 -8.99
N ASP A 23 -5.91 -21.31 -8.63
CA ASP A 23 -5.49 -22.52 -9.32
C ASP A 23 -5.98 -22.55 -10.78
N ALA A 24 -7.15 -21.96 -11.06
CA ALA A 24 -7.72 -21.87 -12.40
C ALA A 24 -7.17 -20.71 -13.24
N HIS A 25 -6.84 -19.57 -12.62
CA HIS A 25 -6.61 -18.30 -13.33
C HIS A 25 -5.27 -17.62 -12.98
N GLY A 26 -4.41 -18.27 -12.20
CA GLY A 26 -3.16 -17.69 -11.73
C GLY A 26 -3.38 -16.53 -10.77
N PRO A 27 -2.40 -15.61 -10.62
CA PRO A 27 -2.41 -14.60 -9.56
C PRO A 27 -3.52 -13.56 -9.67
N CYS A 28 -4.20 -13.43 -10.82
CA CYS A 28 -5.29 -12.45 -11.00
C CYS A 28 -6.69 -13.01 -10.71
N TRP A 29 -6.79 -14.29 -10.33
CA TRP A 29 -8.04 -14.92 -9.85
C TRP A 29 -9.26 -14.78 -10.79
N GLY A 30 -9.02 -14.56 -12.08
CA GLY A 30 -10.06 -14.42 -13.10
C GLY A 30 -10.68 -13.02 -13.21
N GLU A 31 -10.09 -12.01 -12.58
CA GLU A 31 -10.50 -10.61 -12.76
C GLU A 31 -10.38 -10.17 -14.23
N PRO A 32 -11.28 -9.28 -14.70
CA PRO A 32 -11.16 -8.69 -16.03
C PRO A 32 -9.76 -8.10 -16.28
N PRO A 33 -9.14 -8.37 -17.45
CA PRO A 33 -7.75 -8.00 -17.73
C PRO A 33 -7.62 -6.52 -18.12
N ILE A 34 -8.11 -5.62 -17.27
CA ILE A 34 -7.88 -4.18 -17.42
C ILE A 34 -6.43 -3.83 -17.08
N PRO A 35 -5.90 -2.66 -17.51
CA PRO A 35 -4.46 -2.40 -17.51
C PRO A 35 -3.73 -2.66 -16.18
N TYR A 36 -4.31 -2.28 -15.03
CA TYR A 36 -3.67 -2.51 -13.74
C TYR A 36 -3.75 -3.98 -13.26
N VAL A 37 -4.75 -4.75 -13.69
CA VAL A 37 -4.85 -6.20 -13.42
C VAL A 37 -3.76 -6.94 -14.21
N VAL A 38 -3.57 -6.55 -15.47
CA VAL A 38 -2.47 -7.07 -16.31
C VAL A 38 -1.10 -6.68 -15.73
N GLN A 39 -0.96 -5.46 -15.24
CA GLN A 39 0.24 -5.03 -14.51
C GLN A 39 0.44 -5.88 -13.24
N ALA A 40 -0.62 -6.18 -12.48
CA ALA A 40 -0.52 -7.02 -11.29
C ALA A 40 0.01 -8.43 -11.63
N TRP A 41 -0.46 -9.04 -12.73
CA TRP A 41 0.13 -10.27 -13.26
C TRP A 41 1.61 -10.12 -13.61
N ALA A 42 2.00 -9.07 -14.35
CA ALA A 42 3.38 -8.89 -14.79
C ALA A 42 4.34 -8.67 -13.61
N THR A 43 3.88 -7.95 -12.60
CA THR A 43 4.69 -7.51 -11.45
C THR A 43 4.87 -8.57 -10.36
N VAL A 44 4.25 -9.75 -10.48
CA VAL A 44 4.66 -10.91 -9.65
C VAL A 44 6.00 -11.50 -10.11
N PHE A 45 6.37 -11.26 -11.37
CA PHE A 45 7.64 -11.70 -11.93
C PHE A 45 8.74 -10.65 -11.76
N LEU A 46 8.39 -9.38 -11.94
CA LEU A 46 9.32 -8.26 -11.89
C LEU A 46 9.50 -7.71 -10.47
N ASP A 47 10.63 -7.03 -10.25
CA ASP A 47 10.84 -6.18 -9.07
C ASP A 47 11.02 -4.72 -9.48
N ARG A 48 11.12 -3.81 -8.50
CA ARG A 48 11.19 -2.35 -8.73
C ARG A 48 12.37 -1.88 -9.61
N ARG A 49 13.37 -2.72 -9.87
CA ARG A 49 14.47 -2.39 -10.78
C ARG A 49 14.03 -2.36 -12.24
N TYR A 50 12.88 -2.98 -12.57
CA TYR A 50 12.40 -3.13 -13.93
C TYR A 50 11.12 -2.32 -14.15
N ASP A 51 11.16 -1.43 -15.15
CA ASP A 51 10.05 -0.56 -15.50
C ASP A 51 9.14 -1.24 -16.53
N TYR A 52 8.09 -1.89 -16.01
CA TYR A 52 7.05 -2.51 -16.83
C TYR A 52 6.33 -1.50 -17.72
N TRP A 53 5.92 -0.35 -17.18
CA TRP A 53 5.14 0.63 -17.94
C TRP A 53 5.97 1.28 -19.04
N GLY A 54 7.24 1.58 -18.77
CA GLY A 54 8.15 2.04 -19.82
C GLY A 54 8.31 1.01 -20.95
N ALA A 55 8.35 -0.29 -20.64
CA ALA A 55 8.39 -1.35 -21.65
C ALA A 55 7.08 -1.45 -22.45
N ALA A 56 5.93 -1.40 -21.76
CA ALA A 56 4.61 -1.41 -22.37
C ALA A 56 4.41 -0.22 -23.33
N LEU A 57 4.69 1.00 -22.88
CA LEU A 57 4.53 2.23 -23.68
C LEU A 57 5.45 2.23 -24.92
N ARG A 58 6.65 1.63 -24.86
CA ARG A 58 7.51 1.46 -26.04
C ARG A 58 6.88 0.59 -27.13
N GLN A 59 6.03 -0.38 -26.79
CA GLN A 59 5.29 -1.17 -27.79
C GLN A 59 4.23 -0.35 -28.53
N LEU A 60 3.71 0.70 -27.88
CA LEU A 60 2.69 1.59 -28.44
C LEU A 60 3.30 2.74 -29.24
N ALA A 61 4.50 3.19 -28.88
CA ALA A 61 5.21 4.31 -29.53
C ALA A 61 5.45 4.19 -31.04
N GLY A 62 5.42 2.98 -31.59
CA GLY A 62 5.49 2.77 -33.04
C GLY A 62 4.14 2.91 -33.78
N ARG A 63 3.03 2.97 -33.04
CA ARG A 63 1.65 2.86 -33.56
C ARG A 63 0.79 4.08 -33.24
N HIS A 64 1.01 4.68 -32.08
CA HIS A 64 0.17 5.75 -31.53
C HIS A 64 1.02 6.95 -31.08
N PRO A 65 0.51 8.18 -31.18
CA PRO A 65 1.19 9.34 -30.63
C PRO A 65 1.15 9.33 -29.09
N PRO A 66 2.11 9.98 -28.38
CA PRO A 66 2.22 9.95 -26.92
C PRO A 66 0.92 10.29 -26.18
N GLU A 67 0.18 11.27 -26.67
CA GLU A 67 -1.08 11.75 -26.09
C GLU A 67 -2.25 10.75 -26.14
N GLU A 68 -2.15 9.70 -26.98
CA GLU A 68 -3.20 8.69 -27.16
C GLU A 68 -2.81 7.32 -26.57
N MET A 69 -1.55 7.12 -26.16
CA MET A 69 -1.06 5.78 -25.76
C MET A 69 -1.83 5.16 -24.59
N GLU A 70 -2.29 5.95 -23.63
CA GLU A 70 -3.04 5.45 -22.48
C GLU A 70 -4.40 4.84 -22.89
N ASP A 71 -4.99 5.30 -24.00
CA ASP A 71 -6.25 4.78 -24.53
C ASP A 71 -6.08 3.42 -25.23
N HIS A 72 -4.84 3.00 -25.49
CA HIS A 72 -4.47 1.78 -26.25
C HIS A 72 -3.67 0.76 -25.41
N LEU A 73 -3.76 0.84 -24.07
CA LEU A 73 -3.06 -0.09 -23.18
C LEU A 73 -3.52 -1.55 -23.31
N ASP A 74 -4.70 -1.79 -23.88
CA ASP A 74 -5.21 -3.12 -24.22
C ASP A 74 -4.46 -3.78 -25.38
N GLU A 75 -3.71 -3.00 -26.18
CA GLU A 75 -2.88 -3.50 -27.28
C GLU A 75 -1.46 -3.92 -26.86
N VAL A 76 -1.12 -3.83 -25.57
CA VAL A 76 0.18 -4.23 -25.02
C VAL A 76 0.22 -5.76 -24.88
N ASP A 77 1.29 -6.38 -25.39
CA ASP A 77 1.60 -7.78 -25.03
C ASP A 77 2.36 -7.77 -23.68
N PRO A 78 1.75 -8.26 -22.60
CA PRO A 78 2.34 -8.16 -21.27
C PRO A 78 3.53 -9.09 -21.08
N GLU A 79 3.58 -10.24 -21.75
CA GLU A 79 4.71 -11.18 -21.68
C GLU A 79 5.93 -10.58 -22.39
N LEU A 80 5.70 -9.94 -23.54
CA LEU A 80 6.74 -9.19 -24.23
C LEU A 80 7.22 -7.99 -23.41
N ALA A 81 6.32 -7.27 -22.74
CA ALA A 81 6.67 -6.17 -21.86
C ALA A 81 7.54 -6.63 -20.67
N VAL A 82 7.21 -7.79 -20.07
CA VAL A 82 8.05 -8.42 -19.03
C VAL A 82 9.45 -8.73 -19.58
N ARG A 83 9.54 -9.36 -20.75
CA ARG A 83 10.85 -9.67 -21.38
C ARG A 83 11.67 -8.41 -21.66
N ASP A 84 11.03 -7.37 -22.18
CA ASP A 84 11.69 -6.11 -22.54
C ASP A 84 12.09 -5.28 -21.33
N ALA A 85 11.29 -5.33 -20.25
CA ALA A 85 11.64 -4.70 -18.98
C ALA A 85 12.90 -5.36 -18.39
N LEU A 86 13.02 -6.69 -18.46
CA LEU A 86 14.20 -7.43 -17.98
C LEU A 86 15.47 -7.13 -18.76
N ALA A 87 15.36 -6.72 -20.02
CA ALA A 87 16.50 -6.38 -20.88
C ALA A 87 17.61 -7.47 -20.94
N GLY A 88 17.23 -8.74 -20.82
CA GLY A 88 18.16 -9.88 -20.81
C GLY A 88 18.54 -10.38 -19.42
N ASP A 89 18.13 -9.72 -18.34
CA ASP A 89 18.33 -10.23 -16.98
C ASP A 89 17.51 -11.50 -16.72
N VAL A 90 17.94 -12.25 -15.71
CA VAL A 90 17.25 -13.45 -15.20
C VAL A 90 17.02 -13.28 -13.70
N LEU A 91 15.81 -13.61 -13.25
CA LEU A 91 15.39 -13.46 -11.86
C LEU A 91 15.28 -14.80 -11.14
N ASP A 92 15.19 -14.73 -9.82
CA ASP A 92 15.14 -15.91 -8.95
C ASP A 92 13.80 -16.67 -9.02
N ASN A 93 12.77 -16.03 -9.55
CA ASN A 93 11.42 -16.54 -9.77
C ASN A 93 11.06 -16.67 -11.27
N LEU A 94 11.95 -16.30 -12.19
CA LEU A 94 11.71 -16.34 -13.62
C LEU A 94 13.00 -16.71 -14.37
N ALA A 95 13.21 -18.01 -14.58
CA ALA A 95 14.27 -18.52 -15.45
C ALA A 95 13.98 -18.16 -16.91
N ALA A 96 14.99 -18.10 -17.77
CA ALA A 96 14.82 -17.76 -19.18
C ALA A 96 15.32 -18.89 -20.10
N LEU A 97 14.44 -19.39 -20.96
CA LEU A 97 14.80 -20.22 -22.11
C LEU A 97 15.00 -19.30 -23.31
N ARG A 98 16.26 -19.05 -23.67
CA ARG A 98 16.64 -18.26 -24.84
C ARG A 98 16.55 -19.13 -26.08
N LEU A 99 15.78 -18.72 -27.09
CA LEU A 99 15.67 -19.36 -28.38
C LEU A 99 16.38 -18.49 -29.42
N THR A 100 17.48 -18.98 -29.99
CA THR A 100 18.30 -18.25 -30.97
C THR A 100 18.40 -19.03 -32.29
N PRO A 101 18.87 -18.40 -33.37
CA PRO A 101 19.10 -19.12 -34.63
C PRO A 101 20.08 -20.30 -34.51
N GLU A 102 20.98 -20.26 -33.52
CA GLU A 102 21.99 -21.30 -33.25
C GLU A 102 21.47 -22.44 -32.36
N GLY A 103 20.31 -22.29 -31.71
CA GLY A 103 19.74 -23.30 -30.83
C GLY A 103 18.97 -22.71 -29.65
N PHE A 104 19.06 -23.34 -28.48
CA PHE A 104 18.42 -22.85 -27.27
C PHE A 104 19.32 -23.02 -26.04
N ALA A 105 19.16 -22.14 -25.05
CA ALA A 105 19.90 -22.19 -23.80
C ALA A 105 18.99 -21.80 -22.62
N LEU A 106 19.11 -22.53 -21.50
CA LEU A 106 18.42 -22.21 -20.26
C LEU A 106 19.35 -21.41 -19.35
N GLU A 107 18.90 -20.23 -18.94
CA GLU A 107 19.57 -19.36 -17.98
C GLU A 107 18.70 -19.25 -16.72
N ALA A 108 19.31 -19.40 -15.55
CA ALA A 108 18.59 -19.38 -14.28
C ALA A 108 19.48 -18.89 -13.14
N VAL A 109 18.86 -18.24 -12.15
CA VAL A 109 19.48 -18.13 -10.81
C VAL A 109 19.30 -19.47 -10.12
N THR A 110 20.37 -20.26 -10.02
CA THR A 110 20.32 -21.60 -9.44
C THR A 110 19.77 -21.57 -8.01
N ARG A 111 18.70 -22.31 -7.77
CA ARG A 111 18.06 -22.47 -6.46
C ARG A 111 18.62 -23.68 -5.71
N VAL A 112 18.82 -23.52 -4.42
CA VAL A 112 19.22 -24.60 -3.52
C VAL A 112 17.97 -25.36 -3.10
N VAL A 113 18.00 -26.68 -3.22
CA VAL A 113 16.92 -27.57 -2.76
C VAL A 113 17.46 -28.56 -1.74
N LEU A 114 16.62 -28.92 -0.76
CA LEU A 114 16.99 -29.82 0.34
C LEU A 114 16.51 -31.26 0.11
N ASP A 115 15.52 -31.44 -0.76
CA ASP A 115 14.89 -32.71 -1.04
C ASP A 115 14.57 -32.88 -2.53
N ASP A 116 13.99 -34.02 -2.87
CA ASP A 116 13.64 -34.40 -4.24
C ASP A 116 12.23 -33.98 -4.64
N ARG A 117 11.56 -33.10 -3.87
CA ARG A 117 10.23 -32.60 -4.26
C ARG A 117 10.30 -31.92 -5.64
N PRO A 118 9.19 -31.95 -6.40
CA PRO A 118 9.11 -31.23 -7.66
C PRO A 118 9.46 -29.76 -7.47
N PHE A 119 10.35 -29.25 -8.33
CA PHE A 119 10.80 -27.87 -8.27
C PHE A 119 9.94 -27.03 -9.22
N ARG A 120 9.01 -26.27 -8.63
CA ARG A 120 8.12 -25.39 -9.38
C ARG A 120 8.75 -24.01 -9.55
N THR A 121 8.75 -23.50 -10.77
CA THR A 121 9.19 -22.14 -11.11
C THR A 121 8.43 -21.63 -12.33
N SER A 122 8.57 -20.34 -12.65
CA SER A 122 8.17 -19.79 -13.93
C SER A 122 9.35 -19.75 -14.90
N LEU A 123 9.04 -19.89 -16.19
CA LEU A 123 9.97 -19.91 -17.31
C LEU A 123 9.54 -18.88 -18.36
N LEU A 124 10.41 -17.92 -18.64
CA LEU A 124 10.31 -17.00 -19.76
C LEU A 124 10.85 -17.68 -21.03
N LEU A 125 9.99 -17.92 -22.00
CA LEU A 125 10.34 -18.37 -23.34
C LEU A 125 10.68 -17.13 -24.18
N ASP A 126 11.96 -16.81 -24.34
CA ASP A 126 12.44 -15.60 -25.03
C ASP A 126 12.92 -15.95 -26.44
N SER A 127 12.14 -15.57 -27.46
CA SER A 127 12.49 -15.81 -28.86
C SER A 127 13.30 -14.67 -29.45
N ARG A 128 14.45 -15.02 -30.04
CA ARG A 128 15.29 -14.13 -30.88
C ARG A 128 15.29 -14.55 -32.34
N VAL A 129 14.48 -15.55 -32.70
CA VAL A 129 14.35 -16.05 -34.07
C VAL A 129 13.21 -15.34 -34.82
N ASP A 130 13.31 -15.31 -36.14
CA ASP A 130 12.36 -14.64 -37.04
C ASP A 130 11.11 -15.48 -37.38
N GLU A 131 11.05 -16.72 -36.88
CA GLU A 131 9.95 -17.66 -37.10
C GLU A 131 9.32 -18.09 -35.76
N PRO A 132 8.03 -18.46 -35.72
CA PRO A 132 7.42 -18.97 -34.49
C PRO A 132 8.07 -20.29 -34.06
N VAL A 133 8.21 -20.49 -32.75
CA VAL A 133 8.80 -21.70 -32.17
C VAL A 133 7.82 -22.33 -31.20
N THR A 134 7.55 -23.62 -31.37
CA THR A 134 6.80 -24.41 -30.38
C THR A 134 7.74 -24.93 -29.29
N VAL A 135 7.46 -24.55 -28.05
CA VAL A 135 8.09 -25.10 -26.85
C VAL A 135 7.05 -25.90 -26.08
N VAL A 136 7.36 -27.13 -25.69
CA VAL A 136 6.48 -27.92 -24.84
C VAL A 136 7.01 -27.85 -23.42
N VAL A 137 6.20 -27.37 -22.48
CA VAL A 137 6.51 -27.28 -21.05
C VAL A 137 5.52 -28.17 -20.29
N ASP A 138 6.03 -29.19 -19.60
CA ASP A 138 5.26 -30.17 -18.84
C ASP A 138 4.13 -30.87 -19.64
N GLY A 139 4.34 -31.02 -20.95
CA GLY A 139 3.37 -31.59 -21.90
C GLY A 139 2.41 -30.58 -22.53
N THR A 140 2.46 -29.31 -22.13
CA THR A 140 1.64 -28.23 -22.70
C THR A 140 2.44 -27.50 -23.80
N PRO A 141 1.95 -27.46 -25.06
CA PRO A 141 2.61 -26.71 -26.13
C PRO A 141 2.32 -25.20 -26.02
N TYR A 142 3.40 -24.41 -26.10
CA TYR A 142 3.37 -22.96 -26.19
C TYR A 142 3.94 -22.53 -27.54
N GLU A 143 3.16 -21.76 -28.30
CA GLU A 143 3.66 -21.09 -29.51
C GLU A 143 4.27 -19.74 -29.12
N VAL A 144 5.58 -19.63 -29.25
CA VAL A 144 6.34 -18.40 -29.00
C VAL A 144 6.42 -17.62 -30.32
N PRO A 145 5.91 -16.38 -30.38
CA PRO A 145 5.93 -15.60 -31.63
C PRO A 145 7.36 -15.30 -32.13
N PRO A 146 7.53 -14.96 -33.42
CA PRO A 146 8.76 -14.39 -33.95
C PRO A 146 9.22 -13.21 -33.10
N ARG A 147 10.46 -13.26 -32.63
CA ARG A 147 11.03 -12.24 -31.73
C ARG A 147 10.09 -11.89 -30.55
N GLY A 148 9.29 -12.85 -30.09
CA GLY A 148 8.27 -12.67 -29.05
C GLY A 148 8.69 -13.27 -27.71
N ALA A 149 7.75 -13.31 -26.77
CA ALA A 149 7.94 -13.95 -25.48
C ALA A 149 6.67 -14.69 -25.02
N ARG A 150 6.85 -15.70 -24.17
CA ARG A 150 5.78 -16.36 -23.40
C ARG A 150 6.26 -16.64 -21.97
N VAL A 151 5.37 -16.69 -21.00
CA VAL A 151 5.64 -17.11 -19.62
C VAL A 151 4.87 -18.40 -19.35
N ALA A 152 5.58 -19.45 -18.95
CA ALA A 152 5.02 -20.75 -18.63
C ALA A 152 5.38 -21.18 -17.19
N GLY A 153 4.49 -21.92 -16.54
CA GLY A 153 4.84 -22.65 -15.32
C GLY A 153 5.64 -23.90 -15.66
N LEU A 154 6.68 -24.20 -14.87
CA LEU A 154 7.56 -25.35 -15.05
C LEU A 154 7.69 -26.14 -13.75
N GLU A 155 7.51 -27.46 -13.84
CA GLU A 155 7.69 -28.42 -12.75
C GLU A 155 8.60 -29.61 -13.13
N ARG A 156 8.51 -30.15 -14.37
CA ARG A 156 9.11 -31.45 -14.73
C ARG A 156 10.04 -31.40 -15.93
N ASP A 157 9.56 -30.97 -17.10
CA ASP A 157 10.28 -31.10 -18.37
C ASP A 157 9.97 -29.99 -19.38
N VAL A 158 10.94 -29.71 -20.25
CA VAL A 158 10.83 -28.75 -21.35
C VAL A 158 11.46 -29.34 -22.60
N SER A 159 10.84 -29.15 -23.76
CA SER A 159 11.44 -29.47 -25.06
C SER A 159 11.18 -28.41 -26.13
N VAL A 160 12.16 -28.21 -27.00
CA VAL A 160 12.09 -27.29 -28.14
C VAL A 160 12.25 -28.11 -29.43
N GLY A 161 11.24 -28.10 -30.30
CA GLY A 161 11.27 -28.93 -31.52
C GLY A 161 11.47 -30.43 -31.26
N GLY A 162 11.05 -30.92 -30.08
CA GLY A 162 11.23 -32.31 -29.63
C GLY A 162 12.60 -32.62 -28.99
N ALA A 163 13.54 -31.68 -28.96
CA ALA A 163 14.79 -31.82 -28.24
C ALA A 163 14.60 -31.42 -26.76
N PRO A 164 15.01 -32.25 -25.78
CA PRO A 164 14.88 -31.92 -24.37
C PRO A 164 15.83 -30.77 -23.97
N VAL A 165 15.38 -29.90 -23.09
CA VAL A 165 16.19 -28.85 -22.46
C VAL A 165 16.84 -29.39 -21.19
N ASP A 166 18.13 -29.12 -20.98
CA ASP A 166 18.80 -29.43 -19.72
C ASP A 166 18.33 -28.48 -18.61
N LEU A 167 17.64 -29.03 -17.61
CA LEU A 167 17.13 -28.29 -16.46
C LEU A 167 18.13 -28.24 -15.28
N SER A 168 19.33 -28.81 -15.42
CA SER A 168 20.37 -28.76 -14.39
C SER A 168 20.75 -27.34 -13.90
N PRO A 169 20.65 -26.26 -14.70
CA PRO A 169 20.92 -24.90 -14.21
C PRO A 169 19.92 -24.39 -13.16
N LEU A 170 18.69 -24.92 -13.13
CA LEU A 170 17.62 -24.41 -12.25
C LEU A 170 17.93 -24.62 -10.78
N ARG A 171 18.54 -25.76 -10.44
CA ARG A 171 18.69 -26.16 -9.04
C ARG A 171 19.93 -26.99 -8.77
N ARG A 172 20.40 -26.89 -7.53
CA ARG A 172 21.40 -27.80 -6.95
C ARG A 172 20.91 -28.33 -5.60
N ARG A 173 21.36 -29.53 -5.24
CA ARG A 173 21.08 -30.13 -3.93
C ARG A 173 22.07 -29.62 -2.89
N ALA A 174 21.60 -29.44 -1.66
CA ALA A 174 22.43 -29.25 -0.46
C ALA A 174 22.00 -30.24 0.62
N GLU A 175 22.90 -30.55 1.55
CA GLU A 175 22.53 -31.28 2.77
C GLU A 175 21.61 -30.39 3.62
N ALA A 176 20.56 -31.00 4.18
CA ALA A 176 19.60 -30.29 5.01
C ALA A 176 20.11 -30.12 6.44
N ALA A 177 19.88 -28.95 7.00
CA ALA A 177 20.00 -28.63 8.41
C ALA A 177 18.70 -27.98 8.90
N THR A 178 18.59 -27.74 10.20
CA THR A 178 17.43 -27.09 10.79
C THR A 178 17.89 -25.94 11.68
N ILE A 179 17.18 -24.82 11.61
CA ILE A 179 17.35 -23.72 12.56
C ILE A 179 16.02 -23.51 13.30
N ARG A 180 16.13 -23.13 14.58
CA ARG A 180 15.01 -22.63 15.38
C ARG A 180 15.29 -21.17 15.71
N VAL A 181 14.41 -20.27 15.31
CA VAL A 181 14.57 -18.82 15.56
C VAL A 181 13.69 -18.39 16.73
N ARG A 182 14.25 -17.61 17.66
CA ARG A 182 13.54 -17.13 18.85
C ARG A 182 14.01 -15.74 19.27
N ALA A 183 13.06 -14.84 19.45
CA ALA A 183 13.25 -13.50 20.01
C ALA A 183 12.63 -13.37 21.42
N GLY A 184 11.69 -14.26 21.78
CA GLY A 184 10.92 -14.18 23.02
C GLY A 184 9.62 -13.38 22.89
N PHE A 185 9.31 -12.93 21.68
CA PHE A 185 8.06 -12.29 21.27
C PHE A 185 7.94 -12.38 19.74
N PRO A 186 6.73 -12.29 19.16
CA PRO A 186 6.55 -12.37 17.70
C PRO A 186 7.38 -11.34 16.94
N CYS A 187 8.10 -11.72 15.90
CA CYS A 187 8.89 -10.80 15.09
C CYS A 187 8.70 -11.09 13.61
N ARG A 188 9.11 -10.14 12.77
CA ARG A 188 9.42 -10.40 11.37
C ARG A 188 10.83 -10.97 11.26
N TRP A 189 10.93 -12.20 10.76
CA TRP A 189 12.19 -12.90 10.51
C TRP A 189 12.50 -12.90 9.02
N SER A 190 13.79 -12.91 8.70
CA SER A 190 14.30 -13.16 7.36
C SER A 190 15.45 -14.16 7.44
N VAL A 191 15.38 -15.22 6.63
CA VAL A 191 16.45 -16.23 6.54
C VAL A 191 16.85 -16.35 5.08
N THR A 192 18.10 -16.01 4.76
CA THR A 192 18.61 -16.00 3.38
C THR A 192 19.87 -16.84 3.23
N GLY A 193 19.96 -17.57 2.12
CA GLY A 193 21.21 -18.18 1.66
C GLY A 193 22.11 -17.18 0.92
N ALA A 194 23.33 -17.60 0.58
CA ALA A 194 24.34 -16.74 -0.07
C ALA A 194 23.89 -16.15 -1.43
N ASN A 195 22.97 -16.79 -2.14
CA ASN A 195 22.39 -16.29 -3.41
C ASN A 195 21.14 -15.40 -3.20
N GLY A 196 20.82 -15.02 -1.95
CA GLY A 196 19.61 -14.27 -1.60
C GLY A 196 18.33 -15.11 -1.55
N GLN A 197 18.41 -16.43 -1.74
CA GLN A 197 17.26 -17.33 -1.61
C GLN A 197 16.69 -17.30 -0.19
N GLY A 198 15.40 -17.01 -0.08
CA GLY A 198 14.66 -17.11 1.18
C GLY A 198 14.39 -18.55 1.61
N TRP A 199 14.43 -18.75 2.93
CA TRP A 199 14.04 -19.97 3.63
C TRP A 199 12.93 -19.66 4.62
N TYR A 200 11.92 -20.52 4.68
CA TYR A 200 10.65 -20.24 5.35
C TYR A 200 10.23 -21.43 6.22
N PRO A 201 9.49 -21.19 7.32
CA PRO A 201 8.81 -22.26 8.05
C PRO A 201 7.90 -23.08 7.12
N GLU A 202 7.65 -24.34 7.48
CA GLU A 202 6.73 -25.18 6.72
C GLU A 202 5.33 -24.53 6.66
N GLY A 203 4.76 -24.46 5.45
CA GLY A 203 3.44 -23.86 5.21
C GLY A 203 3.41 -22.33 5.15
N ALA A 204 4.52 -21.63 5.43
CA ALA A 204 4.56 -20.18 5.29
C ALA A 204 4.63 -19.78 3.79
N PRO A 205 3.85 -18.78 3.36
CA PRO A 205 3.95 -18.26 2.00
C PRO A 205 5.34 -17.64 1.77
N PRO A 206 5.92 -17.74 0.55
CA PRO A 206 7.26 -17.25 0.25
C PRO A 206 7.28 -15.72 0.06
N LYS A 207 6.90 -15.00 1.11
CA LYS A 207 6.75 -13.56 1.14
C LYS A 207 8.08 -12.84 0.91
N MET A 208 8.00 -11.72 0.20
CA MET A 208 9.12 -10.88 -0.17
C MET A 208 8.70 -9.42 -0.04
N ASP A 209 9.47 -8.62 0.70
CA ASP A 209 9.21 -7.19 0.80
C ASP A 209 9.75 -6.43 -0.41
N VAL A 210 9.53 -5.12 -0.41
CA VAL A 210 9.96 -4.25 -1.50
C VAL A 210 11.47 -4.19 -1.72
N HIS A 211 12.26 -4.50 -0.69
CA HIS A 211 13.72 -4.54 -0.72
C HIS A 211 14.24 -5.91 -1.14
N ARG A 212 13.34 -6.82 -1.52
CA ARG A 212 13.63 -8.22 -1.84
C ARG A 212 14.22 -8.97 -0.66
N ARG A 213 13.77 -8.63 0.55
CA ARG A 213 14.04 -9.42 1.75
C ARG A 213 12.92 -10.44 1.95
N PRO A 214 13.22 -11.74 1.99
CA PRO A 214 12.22 -12.75 2.29
C PRO A 214 11.80 -12.60 3.74
N PHE A 215 10.52 -12.76 4.05
CA PHE A 215 10.08 -12.63 5.43
C PHE A 215 8.97 -13.59 5.83
N PHE A 216 8.84 -13.79 7.13
CA PHE A 216 7.72 -14.46 7.78
C PHE A 216 7.61 -13.94 9.22
N HIS A 217 6.46 -14.17 9.87
CA HIS A 217 6.19 -13.64 11.20
C HIS A 217 5.98 -14.73 12.24
N GLY A 218 6.45 -14.49 13.47
CA GLY A 218 6.20 -15.33 14.63
C GLY A 218 7.39 -15.38 15.58
N ASP A 219 7.35 -16.31 16.53
CA ASP A 219 8.42 -16.60 17.49
C ASP A 219 8.51 -18.10 17.72
N ASP A 220 9.70 -18.59 18.12
CA ASP A 220 9.99 -20.01 18.31
C ASP A 220 9.62 -20.87 17.09
N LEU A 221 10.09 -20.44 15.92
CA LEU A 221 9.78 -21.06 14.62
C LEU A 221 10.92 -21.98 14.16
N VAL A 222 10.57 -23.09 13.52
CA VAL A 222 11.52 -24.06 12.96
C VAL A 222 11.58 -23.92 11.44
N ILE A 223 12.78 -23.84 10.88
CA ILE A 223 13.03 -23.64 9.44
C ILE A 223 14.04 -24.68 8.96
N ALA A 224 13.70 -25.36 7.86
CA ALA A 224 14.65 -26.19 7.13
C ALA A 224 15.52 -25.30 6.23
N VAL A 225 16.84 -25.46 6.36
CA VAL A 225 17.85 -24.64 5.66
C VAL A 225 18.97 -25.55 5.12
N PRO A 226 19.81 -25.07 4.20
CA PRO A 226 21.00 -25.83 3.79
C PRO A 226 22.03 -25.80 4.92
N ALA A 227 22.84 -26.86 5.02
CA ALA A 227 24.03 -26.93 5.87
C ALA A 227 25.17 -26.07 5.29
N GLU A 228 24.88 -24.80 5.05
CA GLU A 228 25.71 -23.80 4.39
C GLU A 228 25.54 -22.45 5.10
N PRO A 229 26.39 -21.44 4.86
CA PRO A 229 26.19 -20.12 5.42
C PRO A 229 24.81 -19.54 5.09
N VAL A 230 24.07 -19.17 6.13
CA VAL A 230 22.79 -18.46 6.04
C VAL A 230 22.83 -17.20 6.91
N THR A 231 22.19 -16.15 6.44
CA THR A 231 21.97 -14.92 7.20
C THR A 231 20.57 -14.97 7.82
N VAL A 232 20.50 -14.77 9.13
CA VAL A 232 19.26 -14.67 9.90
C VAL A 232 19.13 -13.23 10.41
N ALA A 233 18.06 -12.54 10.00
CA ALA A 233 17.74 -11.20 10.46
C ALA A 233 16.37 -11.16 11.14
N VAL A 234 16.21 -10.27 12.10
CA VAL A 234 14.97 -10.06 12.86
C VAL A 234 14.66 -8.57 12.98
N ALA A 235 13.39 -8.22 12.79
CA ALA A 235 12.84 -6.87 12.95
C ALA A 235 11.42 -6.95 13.56
N ARG A 236 10.92 -5.83 14.07
CA ARG A 236 9.56 -5.71 14.62
C ARG A 236 9.05 -4.28 14.42
N GLY A 237 8.39 -4.01 13.29
CA GLY A 237 7.85 -2.68 12.99
C GLY A 237 8.88 -1.54 13.02
N MET A 238 8.38 -0.31 13.15
CA MET A 238 9.21 0.91 13.16
C MET A 238 9.71 1.31 14.55
N GLU A 239 9.15 0.75 15.63
CA GLU A 239 9.53 1.06 17.01
C GLU A 239 10.81 0.33 17.46
N TYR A 240 11.35 -0.55 16.61
CA TYR A 240 12.53 -1.36 16.90
C TYR A 240 13.61 -1.18 15.84
N THR A 241 14.82 -1.59 16.17
CA THR A 241 15.95 -1.76 15.26
C THR A 241 15.82 -3.07 14.47
N THR A 242 16.88 -3.44 13.75
CA THR A 242 17.02 -4.76 13.13
C THR A 242 18.30 -5.37 13.69
N ALA A 243 18.25 -6.67 14.00
CA ALA A 243 19.41 -7.45 14.38
C ALA A 243 19.67 -8.55 13.33
N GLU A 244 20.94 -8.89 13.12
CA GLU A 244 21.36 -9.85 12.08
C GLU A 244 22.54 -10.70 12.57
N VAL A 245 22.56 -11.96 12.17
CA VAL A 245 23.67 -12.89 12.41
C VAL A 245 23.85 -13.81 11.20
N VAL A 246 25.09 -14.20 10.93
CA VAL A 246 25.42 -15.24 9.94
C VAL A 246 25.82 -16.51 10.68
N ILE A 247 25.20 -17.63 10.33
CA ILE A 247 25.50 -18.95 10.90
C ILE A 247 25.75 -19.97 9.79
N THR A 248 26.38 -21.09 10.14
CA THR A 248 26.50 -22.27 9.27
C THR A 248 26.01 -23.47 10.09
N PRO A 249 24.73 -23.85 9.95
CA PRO A 249 24.16 -24.94 10.73
C PRO A 249 24.71 -26.29 10.28
N GLU A 250 24.88 -27.20 11.24
CA GLU A 250 25.39 -28.55 10.96
C GLU A 250 24.31 -29.42 10.30
N ALA A 251 24.70 -30.21 9.29
CA ALA A 251 23.80 -31.13 8.60
C ALA A 251 23.12 -32.10 9.58
N GLY A 252 21.79 -32.24 9.46
CA GLY A 252 20.98 -33.12 10.31
C GLY A 252 20.79 -32.66 11.75
N ALA A 253 21.33 -31.50 12.16
CA ALA A 253 21.18 -30.94 13.50
C ALA A 253 20.22 -29.73 13.52
N GLU A 254 19.58 -29.50 14.67
CA GLU A 254 18.85 -28.26 14.96
C GLU A 254 19.78 -27.25 15.65
N THR A 255 19.92 -26.06 15.05
CA THR A 255 20.65 -24.94 15.63
C THR A 255 19.67 -23.89 16.16
N LEU A 256 19.74 -23.57 17.45
CA LEU A 256 18.95 -22.47 18.03
C LEU A 256 19.63 -21.12 17.75
N VAL A 257 18.87 -20.17 17.20
CA VAL A 257 19.27 -18.78 16.97
C VAL A 257 18.40 -17.89 17.86
N GLU A 258 18.98 -17.44 18.97
CA GLU A 258 18.36 -16.44 19.85
C GLU A 258 18.80 -15.04 19.40
N LEU A 259 17.86 -14.26 18.88
CA LEU A 259 18.12 -12.93 18.31
C LEU A 259 16.88 -12.06 18.48
N ALA A 260 17.03 -10.86 19.04
CA ALA A 260 15.93 -9.92 19.23
C ALA A 260 16.35 -8.51 18.79
N PRO A 261 15.45 -7.75 18.14
CA PRO A 261 15.72 -6.36 17.81
C PRO A 261 15.59 -5.48 19.06
N GLU A 262 16.35 -4.39 19.13
CA GLU A 262 16.29 -3.42 20.23
C GLU A 262 15.15 -2.43 20.02
N ARG A 263 14.40 -2.08 21.08
CA ARG A 263 13.35 -1.06 21.00
C ARG A 263 13.96 0.34 20.96
N LEU A 264 13.58 1.14 19.97
CA LEU A 264 13.99 2.56 19.81
C LEU A 264 13.16 3.51 20.66
N TYR A 265 11.85 3.28 20.71
CA TYR A 265 10.89 4.05 21.50
C TYR A 265 9.67 3.18 21.85
N ASP A 266 8.90 3.61 22.84
CA ASP A 266 7.64 2.97 23.24
C ASP A 266 6.50 3.98 23.09
N ALA A 267 5.83 3.92 21.94
CA ALA A 267 4.74 4.84 21.63
C ALA A 267 3.52 4.59 22.53
N ALA A 268 3.17 3.32 22.72
CA ALA A 268 2.01 2.91 23.50
C ALA A 268 2.14 3.32 24.97
N ALA A 269 3.35 3.26 25.56
CA ALA A 269 3.61 3.78 26.91
C ALA A 269 3.34 5.29 27.07
N ARG A 270 3.27 6.03 25.96
CA ARG A 270 2.95 7.46 25.89
C ARG A 270 1.52 7.73 25.39
N GLY A 271 0.68 6.69 25.28
CA GLY A 271 -0.69 6.78 24.78
C GLY A 271 -0.78 6.91 23.26
N TRP A 272 0.31 6.71 22.52
CA TRP A 272 0.30 6.75 21.05
C TRP A 272 0.23 5.34 20.48
N TYR A 273 -0.79 5.08 19.68
CA TYR A 273 -0.98 3.78 19.04
C TYR A 273 -0.87 3.94 17.53
N GLY A 274 0.03 3.17 16.93
CA GLY A 274 0.31 3.17 15.50
C GLY A 274 -0.59 2.18 14.76
N GLY A 275 -1.33 2.65 13.76
CA GLY A 275 -2.24 1.85 12.97
C GLY A 275 -2.00 1.93 11.47
N ASP A 276 -2.44 0.88 10.78
CA ASP A 276 -2.53 0.81 9.33
C ASP A 276 -4.01 0.68 8.96
N LEU A 277 -4.55 1.73 8.32
CA LEU A 277 -5.99 1.86 8.10
C LEU A 277 -6.48 1.23 6.79
N HIS A 278 -5.56 0.73 5.96
CA HIS A 278 -5.89 0.16 4.65
C HIS A 278 -5.01 -1.04 4.36
N VAL A 279 -5.50 -2.23 4.71
CA VAL A 279 -4.84 -3.51 4.44
C VAL A 279 -5.84 -4.48 3.84
N HIS A 280 -5.52 -5.09 2.71
CA HIS A 280 -6.31 -6.18 2.15
C HIS A 280 -5.79 -7.52 2.66
N LEU A 281 -6.69 -8.37 3.16
CA LEU A 281 -6.34 -9.76 3.43
C LEU A 281 -6.24 -10.53 2.09
N ASN A 282 -7.30 -10.48 1.29
CA ASN A 282 -7.41 -11.07 -0.04
C ASN A 282 -7.90 -10.04 -1.06
N TRP A 283 -7.29 -10.06 -2.24
CA TRP A 283 -7.71 -9.22 -3.37
C TRP A 283 -7.36 -9.90 -4.69
N MET A 284 -6.06 -10.08 -4.91
CA MET A 284 -5.42 -10.91 -5.93
C MET A 284 -4.08 -11.40 -5.35
N GLY A 285 -3.41 -12.36 -5.99
CA GLY A 285 -2.04 -12.74 -5.65
C GLY A 285 -1.77 -14.24 -5.72
N GLU A 286 -0.52 -14.61 -5.46
CA GLU A 286 -0.02 -15.97 -5.58
C GLU A 286 -0.56 -16.89 -4.48
N GLU A 287 -0.90 -16.37 -3.30
CA GLU A 287 -1.32 -17.19 -2.16
C GLU A 287 -2.48 -16.54 -1.38
N PRO A 288 -3.75 -16.95 -1.61
CA PRO A 288 -4.87 -16.52 -0.78
C PRO A 288 -4.57 -16.64 0.72
N ALA A 289 -4.76 -15.54 1.44
CA ALA A 289 -4.35 -15.39 2.83
C ALA A 289 -5.48 -15.76 3.79
N ALA A 290 -5.14 -16.60 4.76
CA ALA A 290 -6.00 -16.88 5.90
C ALA A 290 -5.81 -15.82 7.00
N PRO A 291 -6.80 -15.58 7.88
CA PRO A 291 -6.71 -14.59 8.96
C PRO A 291 -5.50 -14.80 9.90
N GLU A 292 -5.03 -16.05 10.05
CA GLU A 292 -3.82 -16.38 10.81
C GLU A 292 -2.57 -15.65 10.30
N LEU A 293 -2.48 -15.39 8.99
CA LEU A 293 -1.38 -14.64 8.41
C LEU A 293 -1.44 -13.16 8.81
N ALA A 294 -2.64 -12.57 8.85
CA ALA A 294 -2.84 -11.20 9.34
C ALA A 294 -2.52 -11.09 10.83
N ALA A 295 -2.97 -12.06 11.64
CA ALA A 295 -2.66 -12.13 13.06
C ALA A 295 -1.14 -12.18 13.29
N ALA A 296 -0.44 -13.08 12.59
CA ALA A 296 1.02 -13.20 12.69
C ALA A 296 1.73 -11.91 12.27
N ALA A 297 1.30 -11.29 11.16
CA ALA A 297 1.87 -10.04 10.68
C ALA A 297 1.67 -8.88 11.67
N GLN A 298 0.45 -8.70 12.19
CA GLN A 298 0.16 -7.64 13.15
C GLN A 298 1.02 -7.75 14.41
N HIS A 299 1.05 -8.94 15.01
CA HIS A 299 1.82 -9.20 16.24
C HIS A 299 3.33 -9.15 15.99
N GLY A 300 3.78 -9.61 14.82
CA GLY A 300 5.18 -9.61 14.41
C GLY A 300 5.73 -8.23 14.07
N GLU A 301 4.87 -7.31 13.65
CA GLU A 301 5.23 -5.91 13.37
C GLU A 301 4.97 -4.96 14.55
N ASP A 302 4.43 -5.42 15.69
CA ASP A 302 3.95 -4.54 16.78
C ASP A 302 2.97 -3.48 16.23
N LEU A 303 2.07 -3.89 15.34
CA LEU A 303 1.09 -3.00 14.74
C LEU A 303 -0.11 -2.88 15.67
N HIS A 304 -0.18 -1.77 16.40
CA HIS A 304 -1.20 -1.56 17.43
C HIS A 304 -2.62 -1.57 16.87
N VAL A 305 -2.86 -1.03 15.68
CA VAL A 305 -4.18 -1.08 15.03
C VAL A 305 -4.06 -1.62 13.61
N LEU A 306 -4.77 -2.71 13.30
CA LEU A 306 -4.90 -3.25 11.95
C LEU A 306 -6.35 -3.10 11.47
N ASN A 307 -6.55 -2.37 10.37
CA ASN A 307 -7.83 -2.33 9.67
C ASN A 307 -7.74 -3.16 8.39
N LEU A 308 -8.36 -4.34 8.40
CA LEU A 308 -8.51 -5.13 7.18
C LEU A 308 -9.72 -4.61 6.40
N VAL A 309 -9.58 -4.34 5.10
CA VAL A 309 -10.66 -3.80 4.28
C VAL A 309 -11.18 -4.82 3.27
N ALA A 310 -12.50 -4.98 3.22
CA ALA A 310 -13.16 -5.67 2.11
C ALA A 310 -13.27 -4.71 0.91
N GLY A 311 -13.03 -5.20 -0.30
CA GLY A 311 -13.01 -4.37 -1.51
C GLY A 311 -13.04 -5.19 -2.80
N ASN A 312 -13.49 -4.58 -3.90
CA ASN A 312 -13.44 -5.20 -5.23
C ASN A 312 -12.14 -4.87 -5.97
N VAL A 313 -11.82 -5.62 -7.03
CA VAL A 313 -10.68 -5.33 -7.93
C VAL A 313 -11.22 -4.65 -9.20
N ALA A 314 -11.50 -5.41 -10.26
CA ALA A 314 -11.93 -4.90 -11.56
C ALA A 314 -13.37 -5.29 -11.90
N SER A 315 -13.91 -6.30 -11.21
CA SER A 315 -15.27 -6.80 -11.35
C SER A 315 -16.21 -6.32 -10.24
N GLY A 316 -17.47 -6.75 -10.30
CA GLY A 316 -18.42 -6.57 -9.21
C GLY A 316 -18.15 -7.39 -7.94
N ARG A 317 -17.20 -8.33 -7.96
CA ARG A 317 -16.87 -9.19 -6.80
C ARG A 317 -16.14 -8.40 -5.71
N VAL A 318 -16.65 -8.49 -4.49
CA VAL A 318 -16.02 -7.93 -3.29
C VAL A 318 -15.30 -9.05 -2.54
N TYR A 319 -14.00 -8.90 -2.36
CA TYR A 319 -13.18 -9.85 -1.59
C TYR A 319 -13.29 -9.56 -0.09
N ASP A 320 -13.20 -10.61 0.72
CA ASP A 320 -13.33 -10.60 2.18
C ASP A 320 -14.67 -10.05 2.73
N VAL A 321 -15.71 -9.97 1.89
CA VAL A 321 -17.05 -9.55 2.34
C VAL A 321 -17.61 -10.49 3.40
N GLU A 322 -17.35 -11.80 3.30
CA GLU A 322 -17.76 -12.77 4.32
C GLU A 322 -17.05 -12.56 5.67
N ALA A 323 -15.81 -12.06 5.65
CA ALA A 323 -15.08 -11.70 6.86
C ALA A 323 -15.65 -10.41 7.47
N LEU A 324 -15.93 -9.40 6.64
CA LEU A 324 -16.61 -8.18 7.07
C LEU A 324 -17.97 -8.50 7.69
N GLU A 325 -18.85 -9.24 7.01
CA GLU A 325 -20.19 -9.57 7.52
C GLU A 325 -20.14 -10.34 8.86
N HIS A 326 -19.13 -11.19 9.06
CA HIS A 326 -18.99 -11.98 10.29
C HIS A 326 -18.46 -11.15 11.48
N TRP A 327 -17.48 -10.26 11.23
CA TRP A 327 -16.74 -9.53 12.27
C TRP A 327 -17.03 -8.02 12.37
N VAL A 328 -17.82 -7.43 11.49
CA VAL A 328 -18.14 -5.99 11.56
C VAL A 328 -18.72 -5.63 12.93
N GLY A 329 -18.30 -4.49 13.46
CA GLY A 329 -18.64 -4.06 14.82
C GLY A 329 -17.86 -4.77 15.95
N LYS A 330 -17.02 -5.77 15.65
CA LYS A 330 -16.29 -6.57 16.65
C LYS A 330 -14.78 -6.52 16.44
N ASP A 331 -14.05 -6.73 17.53
CA ASP A 331 -12.62 -6.94 17.49
C ASP A 331 -12.34 -8.35 16.97
N LEU A 332 -11.35 -8.48 16.09
CA LEU A 332 -10.94 -9.77 15.56
C LEU A 332 -10.32 -10.65 16.65
N PRO A 333 -10.36 -11.99 16.51
CA PRO A 333 -10.04 -12.91 17.60
C PRO A 333 -8.61 -12.83 18.15
N TRP A 334 -7.67 -12.27 17.40
CA TRP A 334 -6.28 -12.08 17.82
C TRP A 334 -6.01 -10.71 18.45
N SER A 335 -7.03 -9.89 18.66
CA SER A 335 -6.90 -8.60 19.37
C SER A 335 -6.64 -8.83 20.86
N ASP A 336 -5.82 -7.97 21.45
CA ASP A 336 -5.47 -7.95 22.87
C ASP A 336 -5.41 -6.50 23.42
N ASP A 337 -4.95 -6.32 24.65
CA ASP A 337 -4.90 -5.00 25.31
C ASP A 337 -3.97 -3.98 24.60
N ARG A 338 -3.08 -4.43 23.70
CA ARG A 338 -2.13 -3.59 22.94
C ARG A 338 -2.37 -3.61 21.43
N HIS A 339 -3.04 -4.62 20.91
CA HIS A 339 -3.28 -4.81 19.48
C HIS A 339 -4.77 -4.91 19.21
N LEU A 340 -5.30 -3.96 18.47
CA LEU A 340 -6.68 -3.92 18.00
C LEU A 340 -6.72 -4.29 16.52
N ALA A 341 -7.60 -5.22 16.14
CA ALA A 341 -7.77 -5.61 14.76
C ALA A 341 -9.26 -5.57 14.39
N ARG A 342 -9.59 -4.89 13.29
CA ARG A 342 -10.97 -4.62 12.85
C ARG A 342 -11.13 -4.88 11.36
N LEU A 343 -12.37 -5.16 10.96
CA LEU A 343 -12.78 -5.14 9.56
C LEU A 343 -13.42 -3.79 9.22
N GLY A 344 -13.00 -3.25 8.09
CA GLY A 344 -13.53 -2.06 7.44
C GLY A 344 -13.86 -2.35 5.98
N VAL A 345 -13.97 -1.28 5.19
CA VAL A 345 -14.27 -1.37 3.76
C VAL A 345 -13.41 -0.38 2.98
N GLU A 346 -13.01 -0.78 1.79
CA GLU A 346 -12.59 0.12 0.73
C GLU A 346 -13.77 0.24 -0.25
N TYR A 347 -14.44 1.39 -0.26
CA TYR A 347 -15.46 1.70 -1.25
C TYR A 347 -14.82 2.29 -2.49
N ARG A 348 -15.13 1.78 -3.68
CA ARG A 348 -14.36 2.10 -4.89
C ARG A 348 -15.19 2.71 -6.00
N ASN A 349 -14.61 3.71 -6.67
CA ASN A 349 -15.01 4.21 -7.98
C ASN A 349 -13.77 4.75 -8.72
N ASP A 350 -13.50 4.28 -9.93
CA ASP A 350 -12.26 4.62 -10.67
C ASP A 350 -12.29 6.00 -11.35
N VAL A 351 -13.41 6.73 -11.28
CA VAL A 351 -13.56 8.11 -11.75
C VAL A 351 -13.42 9.12 -10.61
N VAL A 352 -14.11 8.91 -9.48
CA VAL A 352 -14.22 9.89 -8.40
C VAL A 352 -13.40 9.58 -7.14
N GLY A 353 -12.87 8.35 -7.03
CA GLY A 353 -11.86 7.98 -6.04
C GLY A 353 -12.29 6.86 -5.09
N HIS A 354 -11.32 6.33 -4.35
CA HIS A 354 -11.51 5.23 -3.40
C HIS A 354 -11.56 5.75 -1.95
N LEU A 355 -12.52 5.25 -1.18
CA LEU A 355 -12.78 5.63 0.19
C LEU A 355 -12.41 4.49 1.13
N THR A 356 -11.90 4.83 2.31
CA THR A 356 -11.68 3.87 3.40
C THR A 356 -12.57 4.21 4.59
N ALA A 357 -12.99 3.18 5.33
CA ALA A 357 -13.70 3.36 6.59
C ALA A 357 -13.16 2.43 7.69
N PHE A 358 -12.95 3.02 8.88
CA PHE A 358 -12.57 2.32 10.11
C PHE A 358 -13.68 2.46 11.16
N GLY A 359 -13.89 1.42 11.98
CA GLY A 359 -14.82 1.50 13.12
C GLY A 359 -16.30 1.25 12.78
N LEU A 360 -16.59 0.65 11.63
CA LEU A 360 -17.96 0.30 11.23
C LEU A 360 -18.64 -0.62 12.26
N ARG A 361 -19.93 -0.37 12.50
CA ARG A 361 -20.79 -1.17 13.40
C ARG A 361 -21.62 -2.22 12.66
N GLU A 362 -21.92 -1.99 11.39
CA GLU A 362 -22.67 -2.88 10.50
C GLU A 362 -22.07 -2.78 9.08
N PRO A 363 -22.28 -3.77 8.19
CA PRO A 363 -21.72 -3.73 6.84
C PRO A 363 -22.50 -2.74 5.96
N PRO A 364 -21.84 -2.04 4.99
CA PRO A 364 -22.51 -1.12 4.09
C PRO A 364 -23.35 -1.88 3.05
N ARG A 365 -24.32 -1.18 2.46
CA ARG A 365 -25.19 -1.72 1.40
C ARG A 365 -24.53 -1.69 0.03
N ARG A 366 -23.52 -0.84 -0.18
CA ARG A 366 -22.74 -0.76 -1.42
C ARG A 366 -21.25 -0.73 -1.10
N TYR A 367 -20.49 -1.30 -2.03
CA TYR A 367 -19.04 -1.43 -1.95
C TYR A 367 -18.32 -0.72 -3.09
N HIS A 368 -19.03 -0.42 -4.19
CA HIS A 368 -18.45 0.25 -5.35
C HIS A 368 -19.54 0.76 -6.29
N THR A 369 -19.13 1.61 -7.24
CA THR A 369 -19.87 2.04 -8.44
C THR A 369 -18.91 2.11 -9.63
N GLY A 370 -19.44 2.08 -10.86
CA GLY A 370 -18.64 2.32 -12.07
C GLY A 370 -17.81 1.14 -12.60
N PHE A 371 -17.90 -0.05 -12.00
CA PHE A 371 -17.17 -1.25 -12.45
C PHE A 371 -17.96 -2.04 -13.51
N GLU A 372 -17.25 -2.80 -14.35
CA GLU A 372 -17.84 -3.61 -15.44
C GLU A 372 -18.75 -2.82 -16.41
N GLY A 373 -18.44 -1.54 -16.62
CA GLY A 373 -19.23 -0.66 -17.50
C GLY A 373 -20.56 -0.22 -16.90
N THR A 374 -20.77 -0.42 -15.59
CA THR A 374 -21.92 0.13 -14.86
C THR A 374 -21.77 1.63 -14.64
N VAL A 375 -22.85 2.28 -14.17
CA VAL A 375 -22.87 3.72 -13.95
C VAL A 375 -21.99 4.15 -12.77
N ASP A 376 -21.33 5.29 -12.91
CA ASP A 376 -20.62 5.99 -11.83
C ASP A 376 -21.61 6.74 -10.93
N TRP A 377 -22.64 6.04 -10.42
CA TRP A 377 -23.70 6.64 -9.63
C TRP A 377 -24.19 5.68 -8.54
N PRO A 378 -24.47 6.18 -7.31
CA PRO A 378 -24.46 7.58 -6.88
C PRO A 378 -23.06 8.19 -6.65
N PRO A 379 -22.95 9.53 -6.42
CA PRO A 379 -21.72 10.18 -5.96
C PRO A 379 -21.15 9.53 -4.70
N ASN A 380 -19.83 9.67 -4.47
CA ASN A 380 -19.17 9.13 -3.28
C ASN A 380 -19.79 9.66 -1.99
N ALA A 381 -20.33 10.89 -2.01
CA ALA A 381 -21.07 11.47 -0.89
C ALA A 381 -22.17 10.57 -0.32
N VAL A 382 -22.88 9.80 -1.15
CA VAL A 382 -23.94 8.88 -0.67
C VAL A 382 -23.33 7.71 0.11
N ALA A 383 -22.22 7.16 -0.36
CA ALA A 383 -21.48 6.12 0.36
C ALA A 383 -20.88 6.66 1.66
N LEU A 384 -20.30 7.87 1.63
CA LEU A 384 -19.77 8.54 2.82
C LEU A 384 -20.84 8.77 3.88
N GLU A 385 -22.01 9.29 3.50
CA GLU A 385 -23.13 9.50 4.42
C GLU A 385 -23.58 8.17 5.07
N GLU A 386 -23.65 7.08 4.29
CA GLU A 386 -23.94 5.74 4.81
C GLU A 386 -22.86 5.27 5.81
N LEU A 387 -21.59 5.29 5.42
CA LEU A 387 -20.47 4.82 6.23
C LEU A 387 -20.37 5.59 7.55
N ARG A 388 -20.57 6.92 7.52
CA ARG A 388 -20.66 7.75 8.72
C ARG A 388 -21.85 7.37 9.59
N GLY A 389 -23.01 7.13 8.98
CA GLY A 389 -24.21 6.63 9.67
C GLY A 389 -23.97 5.31 10.40
N LEU A 390 -23.09 4.45 9.85
CA LEU A 390 -22.63 3.19 10.45
C LEU A 390 -21.55 3.38 11.53
N GLY A 391 -21.13 4.62 11.81
CA GLY A 391 -20.12 4.97 12.81
C GLY A 391 -18.68 4.97 12.29
N GLY A 392 -18.48 4.88 10.97
CA GLY A 392 -17.16 4.86 10.36
C GLY A 392 -16.46 6.22 10.42
N VAL A 393 -15.17 6.20 10.75
CA VAL A 393 -14.25 7.28 10.39
C VAL A 393 -13.95 7.15 8.90
N THR A 394 -14.26 8.17 8.11
CA THR A 394 -14.18 8.11 6.65
C THR A 394 -13.04 8.95 6.09
N GLY A 395 -12.43 8.48 5.00
CA GLY A 395 -11.38 9.19 4.29
C GLY A 395 -11.15 8.65 2.88
N TYR A 396 -10.24 9.29 2.14
CA TYR A 396 -9.77 8.79 0.85
C TYR A 396 -8.47 8.01 1.02
N GLY A 397 -8.44 6.79 0.48
CA GLY A 397 -7.23 5.96 0.38
C GLY A 397 -6.41 6.33 -0.86
N HIS A 398 -5.09 6.14 -0.77
CA HIS A 398 -4.10 6.32 -1.86
C HIS A 398 -4.43 7.39 -2.94
N PRO A 399 -4.69 8.65 -2.55
CA PRO A 399 -5.51 9.61 -3.33
C PRO A 399 -4.96 10.02 -4.71
N PHE A 400 -3.65 9.92 -4.93
CA PHE A 400 -2.99 10.40 -6.14
C PHE A 400 -1.83 9.50 -6.56
N HIS A 401 -1.60 9.40 -7.88
CA HIS A 401 -0.62 8.48 -8.47
C HIS A 401 0.52 9.15 -9.24
N THR A 402 0.37 10.44 -9.53
CA THR A 402 1.38 11.28 -10.14
C THR A 402 1.97 12.24 -9.11
N ALA A 403 3.20 12.70 -9.35
CA ALA A 403 3.83 13.71 -8.50
C ALA A 403 3.47 15.11 -9.01
N PHE A 404 3.07 15.98 -8.10
CA PHE A 404 2.88 17.42 -8.33
C PHE A 404 3.24 18.17 -7.04
N SER A 405 3.37 19.48 -7.16
CA SER A 405 3.84 20.41 -6.14
C SER A 405 2.69 21.24 -5.55
N ASP A 406 2.99 21.96 -4.46
CA ASP A 406 2.03 22.85 -3.81
C ASP A 406 1.48 23.93 -4.76
N ASP A 407 2.25 24.32 -5.78
CA ASP A 407 1.91 25.41 -6.70
C ASP A 407 1.17 24.94 -7.97
N ASP A 408 1.03 23.64 -8.17
CA ASP A 408 0.37 23.12 -9.36
C ASP A 408 -1.15 23.38 -9.32
N PRO A 409 -1.72 23.87 -10.43
CA PRO A 409 -3.14 24.15 -10.52
C PRO A 409 -3.96 22.85 -10.69
N PRO A 410 -5.29 22.88 -10.40
CA PRO A 410 -6.11 21.67 -10.46
C PRO A 410 -6.15 20.97 -11.82
N ASP A 411 -5.90 21.68 -12.93
CA ASP A 411 -5.79 21.09 -14.26
C ASP A 411 -4.55 20.21 -14.45
N VAL A 412 -3.47 20.46 -13.71
CA VAL A 412 -2.29 19.58 -13.65
C VAL A 412 -2.54 18.40 -12.71
N VAL A 413 -3.25 18.62 -11.61
CA VAL A 413 -3.54 17.56 -10.63
C VAL A 413 -4.58 16.57 -11.15
N LEU A 414 -5.62 17.09 -11.80
CA LEU A 414 -6.71 16.32 -12.39
C LEU A 414 -6.48 16.15 -13.91
N ASP A 415 -5.44 15.38 -14.26
CA ASP A 415 -5.04 15.14 -15.65
C ASP A 415 -4.85 13.65 -15.93
N SER A 416 -5.95 12.94 -16.25
CA SER A 416 -5.94 11.54 -16.75
C SER A 416 -7.36 10.96 -16.85
N GLY A 417 -7.48 9.80 -17.53
CA GLY A 417 -8.71 9.03 -17.71
C GLY A 417 -9.29 8.40 -16.43
N ARG A 418 -9.52 7.09 -16.41
CA ARG A 418 -9.98 6.37 -15.20
C ARG A 418 -8.78 5.83 -14.44
N ASN A 419 -8.48 6.40 -13.27
CA ASN A 419 -7.25 6.11 -12.54
C ASN A 419 -7.40 6.19 -11.01
N CYS A 420 -8.61 6.04 -10.48
CA CYS A 420 -8.92 5.99 -9.04
C CYS A 420 -8.46 7.18 -8.17
N SER A 421 -7.95 8.26 -8.75
CA SER A 421 -7.61 9.48 -8.00
C SER A 421 -8.83 10.01 -7.21
N ALA A 422 -8.58 10.55 -6.03
CA ALA A 422 -9.60 11.12 -5.13
C ALA A 422 -10.16 12.44 -5.66
N ARG A 423 -10.97 12.40 -6.73
CA ARG A 423 -11.41 13.61 -7.42
C ARG A 423 -12.55 14.33 -6.69
N GLU A 424 -13.44 13.61 -6.01
CA GLU A 424 -14.52 14.22 -5.22
C GLU A 424 -14.07 14.76 -3.85
N ILE A 425 -12.79 14.58 -3.47
CA ILE A 425 -12.24 14.97 -2.16
C ILE A 425 -12.51 16.42 -1.78
N VAL A 426 -12.43 17.36 -2.73
CA VAL A 426 -12.65 18.80 -2.47
C VAL A 426 -14.12 19.08 -2.15
N ALA A 427 -15.04 18.35 -2.76
CA ALA A 427 -16.47 18.47 -2.47
C ALA A 427 -16.79 17.87 -1.10
N ASP A 428 -16.31 16.66 -0.85
CA ASP A 428 -16.59 15.92 0.39
C ASP A 428 -15.98 16.59 1.62
N ALA A 429 -14.77 17.16 1.47
CA ALA A 429 -14.12 17.96 2.53
C ALA A 429 -14.93 19.21 2.88
N ALA A 430 -15.46 19.92 1.88
CA ALA A 430 -16.27 21.13 2.08
C ALA A 430 -17.55 20.83 2.85
N LEU A 431 -18.14 19.67 2.59
CA LEU A 431 -19.40 19.21 3.17
C LEU A 431 -19.22 18.47 4.51
N GLY A 432 -17.99 18.23 4.95
CA GLY A 432 -17.69 17.52 6.19
C GLY A 432 -18.04 16.04 6.14
N LEU A 433 -17.95 15.42 4.96
CA LEU A 433 -18.26 14.00 4.73
C LEU A 433 -17.03 13.09 4.90
N ILE A 434 -15.83 13.65 4.90
CA ILE A 434 -14.59 12.95 5.24
C ILE A 434 -13.97 13.56 6.48
N ASP A 435 -13.38 12.71 7.32
CA ASP A 435 -12.65 13.12 8.53
C ASP A 435 -11.14 13.08 8.30
N THR A 436 -10.68 12.24 7.36
CA THR A 436 -9.27 11.87 7.20
C THR A 436 -8.82 11.88 5.75
N LEU A 437 -7.50 11.93 5.56
CA LEU A 437 -6.85 11.68 4.30
C LEU A 437 -5.59 10.84 4.54
N ASP A 438 -5.41 9.78 3.76
CA ASP A 438 -4.18 8.99 3.75
C ASP A 438 -3.06 9.77 3.04
N VAL A 439 -2.58 10.83 3.72
CA VAL A 439 -1.47 11.67 3.28
C VAL A 439 -0.23 10.82 3.04
N LEU A 440 -0.03 9.81 3.88
CA LEU A 440 0.92 8.75 3.62
C LEU A 440 0.19 7.57 2.99
N ASN A 441 0.69 7.18 1.82
CA ASN A 441 0.19 6.08 1.04
C ASN A 441 1.34 5.52 0.20
N HIS A 442 1.15 4.31 -0.32
CA HIS A 442 2.13 3.62 -1.16
C HIS A 442 2.48 4.32 -2.48
N SER A 443 1.69 5.30 -2.90
CA SER A 443 1.68 5.87 -4.24
C SER A 443 2.44 7.21 -4.29
N SER A 444 1.80 8.31 -3.94
CA SER A 444 2.36 9.67 -4.06
C SER A 444 2.10 10.51 -2.81
N ILE A 445 2.98 10.34 -1.82
CA ILE A 445 2.95 11.11 -0.56
C ILE A 445 3.05 12.62 -0.82
N ALA A 446 3.97 13.05 -1.70
CA ALA A 446 4.20 14.48 -1.98
C ALA A 446 2.96 15.18 -2.56
N ALA A 447 2.33 14.55 -3.55
CA ALA A 447 1.08 15.00 -4.17
C ALA A 447 -0.05 15.09 -3.14
N THR A 448 -0.23 14.03 -2.35
CA THR A 448 -1.30 13.96 -1.36
C THR A 448 -1.10 15.01 -0.26
N ALA A 449 0.13 15.21 0.21
CA ALA A 449 0.45 16.23 1.19
C ALA A 449 0.22 17.65 0.66
N ALA A 450 0.43 17.90 -0.65
CA ALA A 450 0.13 19.18 -1.28
C ALA A 450 -1.38 19.48 -1.27
N VAL A 451 -2.22 18.52 -1.70
CA VAL A 451 -3.68 18.68 -1.67
C VAL A 451 -4.19 18.79 -0.24
N TYR A 452 -3.67 17.97 0.68
CA TYR A 452 -4.00 18.06 2.10
C TYR A 452 -3.83 19.48 2.65
N ARG A 453 -2.67 20.10 2.39
CA ARG A 453 -2.36 21.47 2.82
C ARG A 453 -3.28 22.51 2.18
N ARG A 454 -3.64 22.35 0.90
CA ARG A 454 -4.66 23.20 0.24
C ARG A 454 -6.02 23.05 0.91
N LEU A 455 -6.46 21.84 1.23
CA LEU A 455 -7.75 21.60 1.88
C LEU A 455 -7.84 22.21 3.28
N ILE A 456 -6.82 22.02 4.13
CA ILE A 456 -6.82 22.63 5.47
C ILE A 456 -6.61 24.14 5.42
N GLY A 457 -5.84 24.64 4.44
CA GLY A 457 -5.67 26.07 4.17
C GLY A 457 -6.96 26.74 3.70
N ALA A 458 -7.81 26.01 2.97
CA ALA A 458 -9.15 26.45 2.59
C ALA A 458 -10.18 26.38 3.74
N GLY A 459 -9.75 25.98 4.95
CA GLY A 459 -10.58 25.94 6.15
C GLY A 459 -11.28 24.60 6.42
N ASN A 460 -10.93 23.53 5.70
CA ASN A 460 -11.45 22.19 6.02
C ASN A 460 -10.70 21.61 7.23
N ARG A 461 -11.39 20.85 8.09
CA ARG A 461 -10.81 20.20 9.26
C ARG A 461 -10.60 18.72 8.93
N LEU A 462 -9.37 18.38 8.51
CA LEU A 462 -9.00 17.03 8.09
C LEU A 462 -7.80 16.52 8.89
N THR A 463 -7.88 15.26 9.28
CA THR A 463 -6.83 14.56 10.01
C THR A 463 -5.90 13.83 9.05
N VAL A 464 -4.60 13.84 9.34
CA VAL A 464 -3.59 13.03 8.65
C VAL A 464 -3.72 11.57 9.08
N THR A 465 -3.86 10.67 8.10
CA THR A 465 -3.81 9.22 8.28
C THR A 465 -2.83 8.54 7.31
N ALA A 466 -2.74 7.21 7.40
CA ALA A 466 -1.95 6.37 6.50
C ALA A 466 -2.63 5.02 6.27
N GLY A 467 -2.43 4.49 5.07
CA GLY A 467 -2.89 3.17 4.65
C GLY A 467 -1.91 2.56 3.66
N THR A 468 -1.32 1.42 4.03
CA THR A 468 -0.27 0.78 3.21
C THR A 468 -0.76 0.29 1.86
N ASP A 469 -2.05 -0.03 1.77
CA ASP A 469 -2.61 -0.86 0.70
C ASP A 469 -1.81 -2.17 0.54
N ALA A 470 -1.32 -2.70 1.67
CA ALA A 470 -0.68 -4.00 1.71
C ALA A 470 -1.73 -5.08 1.46
N VAL A 471 -1.39 -6.07 0.65
CA VAL A 471 -2.28 -7.13 0.22
C VAL A 471 -1.65 -8.46 0.64
N LEU A 472 -2.21 -9.10 1.66
CA LEU A 472 -1.62 -10.30 2.24
C LEU A 472 -1.68 -11.51 1.31
N SER A 473 -2.45 -11.48 0.22
CA SER A 473 -2.41 -12.54 -0.78
C SER A 473 -1.26 -12.43 -1.80
N PHE A 474 -0.59 -11.28 -1.92
CA PHE A 474 0.59 -11.14 -2.78
C PHE A 474 1.87 -11.60 -2.06
N CYS A 475 2.63 -12.51 -2.68
CA CYS A 475 3.92 -12.95 -2.16
C CYS A 475 5.06 -12.02 -2.57
N ARG A 476 5.00 -11.48 -3.79
CA ARG A 476 6.01 -10.56 -4.32
C ARG A 476 5.36 -9.55 -5.27
N ARG A 477 5.10 -8.33 -4.79
CA ARG A 477 4.59 -7.23 -5.60
C ARG A 477 4.90 -5.88 -4.97
N GLY A 478 6.14 -5.42 -5.09
CA GLY A 478 6.56 -4.09 -4.62
C GLY A 478 6.16 -3.81 -3.15
N THR A 479 5.52 -2.67 -2.90
CA THR A 479 4.98 -2.31 -1.58
C THR A 479 3.77 -3.15 -1.17
N ALA A 480 2.97 -3.65 -2.13
CA ALA A 480 1.75 -4.42 -1.82
C ALA A 480 2.04 -5.77 -1.14
N SER A 481 3.22 -6.38 -1.37
CA SER A 481 3.64 -7.59 -0.64
C SER A 481 4.48 -7.33 0.61
N SER A 482 4.76 -6.06 0.93
CA SER A 482 5.48 -5.68 2.15
C SER A 482 4.58 -5.88 3.38
N PRO A 483 5.14 -6.05 4.59
CA PRO A 483 4.32 -6.33 5.77
C PRO A 483 3.44 -5.15 6.15
N PRO A 484 2.20 -5.38 6.61
CA PRO A 484 1.30 -4.29 7.02
C PRO A 484 1.93 -3.42 8.11
N GLY A 485 1.59 -2.13 8.10
CA GLY A 485 2.12 -1.14 9.03
C GLY A 485 3.56 -0.68 8.73
N TRP A 486 4.06 -0.85 7.50
CA TRP A 486 5.32 -0.21 7.08
C TRP A 486 5.17 1.31 6.94
N GLU A 487 3.95 1.80 6.69
CA GLU A 487 3.51 3.15 7.01
C GLU A 487 2.37 3.09 8.02
N ARG A 488 2.31 4.06 8.94
CA ARG A 488 1.35 4.09 10.04
C ARG A 488 0.85 5.48 10.30
N VAL A 489 -0.37 5.58 10.79
CA VAL A 489 -0.84 6.71 11.56
C VAL A 489 -0.72 6.40 13.04
N TYR A 490 -0.01 7.24 13.79
CA TYR A 490 -0.04 7.22 15.25
C TYR A 490 -1.12 8.16 15.75
N ALA A 491 -2.03 7.64 16.57
CA ALA A 491 -3.07 8.42 17.24
C ALA A 491 -2.84 8.45 18.74
N ASN A 492 -2.94 9.64 19.36
CA ASN A 492 -2.86 9.79 20.81
C ASN A 492 -4.22 9.52 21.45
N VAL A 493 -4.34 8.35 22.08
CA VAL A 493 -5.56 7.84 22.69
C VAL A 493 -5.58 8.22 24.17
N ALA A 494 -6.70 8.82 24.58
CA ALA A 494 -6.96 9.10 25.99
C ALA A 494 -7.55 7.84 26.67
N GLY A 495 -6.70 7.06 27.34
CA GLY A 495 -7.11 5.86 28.06
C GLY A 495 -6.77 4.55 27.33
N PRO A 496 -7.55 3.48 27.52
CA PRO A 496 -7.26 2.18 26.90
C PRO A 496 -7.51 2.23 25.38
N LEU A 497 -6.73 1.43 24.64
CA LEU A 497 -6.96 1.23 23.22
C LEU A 497 -8.26 0.44 22.99
N THR A 498 -9.23 1.09 22.35
CA THR A 498 -10.45 0.46 21.80
C THR A 498 -10.73 1.06 20.42
N ALA A 499 -11.61 0.44 19.63
CA ALA A 499 -11.99 1.00 18.34
C ALA A 499 -12.56 2.41 18.47
N GLU A 500 -13.36 2.66 19.51
CA GLU A 500 -13.98 3.96 19.79
C GLU A 500 -12.97 5.01 20.23
N SER A 501 -12.07 4.68 21.17
CA SER A 501 -11.09 5.65 21.67
C SER A 501 -10.00 5.97 20.62
N TYR A 502 -9.69 5.01 19.76
CA TYR A 502 -8.81 5.22 18.60
C TYR A 502 -9.48 6.07 17.52
N ALA A 503 -10.73 5.77 17.16
CA ALA A 503 -11.52 6.58 16.24
C ALA A 503 -11.67 8.02 16.75
N GLU A 504 -11.97 8.22 18.04
CA GLU A 504 -12.06 9.53 18.66
C GLU A 504 -10.74 10.32 18.55
N ALA A 505 -9.60 9.67 18.80
CA ALA A 505 -8.30 10.31 18.66
C ALA A 505 -8.02 10.80 17.23
N ILE A 506 -8.44 10.02 16.22
CA ILE A 506 -8.38 10.40 14.80
C ILE A 506 -9.33 11.57 14.52
N LEU A 507 -10.58 11.50 14.96
CA LEU A 507 -11.57 12.56 14.75
C LEU A 507 -11.16 13.89 15.41
N LEU A 508 -10.42 13.83 16.51
CA LEU A 508 -9.86 15.00 17.20
C LEU A 508 -8.55 15.49 16.57
N GLY A 509 -8.04 14.85 15.51
CA GLY A 509 -6.80 15.27 14.85
C GLY A 509 -5.54 15.03 15.67
N ARG A 510 -5.59 14.22 16.73
CA ARG A 510 -4.45 13.91 17.60
C ARG A 510 -3.52 12.88 16.95
N THR A 511 -3.07 13.16 15.74
CA THR A 511 -2.35 12.19 14.90
C THR A 511 -1.10 12.77 14.25
N PHE A 512 -0.19 11.85 13.91
CA PHE A 512 0.77 12.04 12.83
C PHE A 512 0.88 10.73 12.06
N ALA A 513 1.26 10.81 10.79
CA ALA A 513 1.53 9.63 9.98
C ALA A 513 3.01 9.57 9.57
N THR A 514 3.54 8.35 9.42
CA THR A 514 4.96 8.11 9.14
C THR A 514 5.24 6.84 8.31
N THR A 515 6.31 6.85 7.52
CA THR A 515 6.94 5.66 6.89
C THR A 515 8.16 5.12 7.65
N GLY A 516 8.38 5.58 8.89
CA GLY A 516 9.51 5.22 9.74
C GLY A 516 9.80 6.24 10.86
N PRO A 517 10.00 7.52 10.53
CA PRO A 517 10.32 8.56 11.51
C PRO A 517 9.26 8.72 12.61
N TRP A 518 9.69 8.73 13.86
CA TRP A 518 8.86 9.28 14.93
C TRP A 518 8.88 10.81 14.85
N LEU A 519 7.72 11.46 15.01
CA LEU A 519 7.59 12.92 14.88
C LEU A 519 6.67 13.51 15.95
N GLU A 520 7.15 14.55 16.62
CA GLU A 520 6.38 15.31 17.61
C GLU A 520 6.35 16.78 17.26
N LEU A 521 5.18 17.41 17.44
CA LEU A 521 4.96 18.84 17.27
C LEU A 521 4.30 19.40 18.53
N THR A 522 4.82 20.54 19.00
CA THR A 522 4.11 21.38 19.98
C THR A 522 4.11 22.84 19.55
N VAL A 523 2.99 23.52 19.77
CA VAL A 523 2.78 24.96 19.49
C VAL A 523 2.27 25.61 20.77
N ASN A 524 3.09 26.44 21.44
CA ASN A 524 2.85 26.90 22.81
C ASN A 524 2.46 25.77 23.79
N GLY A 525 3.04 24.58 23.61
CA GLY A 525 2.75 23.39 24.45
C GLY A 525 1.52 22.58 24.03
N HIS A 526 0.78 22.99 23.00
CA HIS A 526 -0.36 22.27 22.43
C HIS A 526 0.05 21.36 21.28
N GLY A 527 -0.64 20.22 21.11
CA GLY A 527 -0.30 19.19 20.14
C GLY A 527 -1.23 19.15 18.92
N PRO A 528 -0.94 18.29 17.92
CA PRO A 528 -1.82 18.08 16.77
C PRO A 528 -3.28 17.89 17.18
N GLY A 529 -4.20 18.53 16.44
CA GLY A 529 -5.63 18.54 16.73
C GLY A 529 -6.10 19.73 17.56
N ASP A 530 -5.21 20.37 18.32
CA ASP A 530 -5.55 21.55 19.12
C ASP A 530 -5.79 22.80 18.25
N THR A 531 -6.59 23.73 18.79
CA THR A 531 -6.78 25.08 18.24
C THR A 531 -6.44 26.11 19.32
N LEU A 532 -5.54 27.03 19.00
CA LEU A 532 -5.15 28.14 19.89
C LEU A 532 -5.89 29.39 19.48
N GLU A 533 -6.49 30.07 20.45
CA GLU A 533 -7.12 31.38 20.27
C GLU A 533 -6.16 32.48 20.74
N LEU A 534 -5.62 33.26 19.80
CA LEU A 534 -4.61 34.28 20.07
C LEU A 534 -5.05 35.70 19.70
N ALA A 535 -4.55 36.66 20.45
CA ALA A 535 -4.60 38.07 20.09
C ALA A 535 -3.50 38.42 19.06
N PRO A 536 -3.76 39.35 18.12
CA PRO A 536 -2.75 39.84 17.20
C PRO A 536 -1.48 40.33 17.94
N GLY A 537 -0.31 39.97 17.43
CA GLY A 537 0.99 40.33 18.02
C GLY A 537 1.52 39.37 19.08
N GLN A 538 0.75 38.36 19.50
CA GLN A 538 1.25 37.35 20.45
C GLN A 538 2.34 36.47 19.81
N ARG A 539 3.35 36.11 20.60
CA ARG A 539 4.41 35.19 20.17
C ARG A 539 3.93 33.74 20.29
N VAL A 540 4.20 32.97 19.24
CA VAL A 540 3.97 31.53 19.18
C VAL A 540 5.31 30.81 19.13
N GLU A 541 5.60 29.98 20.12
CA GLU A 541 6.75 29.07 20.11
C GLU A 541 6.35 27.73 19.50
N ILE A 542 7.18 27.22 18.58
CA ILE A 542 6.94 25.96 17.89
C ILE A 542 8.17 25.07 18.09
N VAL A 543 7.94 23.85 18.55
CA VAL A 543 8.99 22.84 18.77
C VAL A 543 8.62 21.58 18.01
N VAL A 544 9.56 21.10 17.21
CA VAL A 544 9.48 19.81 16.52
C VAL A 544 10.63 18.93 16.98
N SER A 545 10.37 17.65 17.22
CA SER A 545 11.41 16.67 17.50
C SER A 545 11.16 15.37 16.74
N SER A 546 12.22 14.64 16.44
CA SER A 546 12.15 13.38 15.72
C SER A 546 13.09 12.32 16.26
N ILE A 547 12.74 11.05 16.04
CA ILE A 547 13.58 9.88 16.30
C ILE A 547 13.56 9.02 15.03
N GLY A 548 14.72 8.53 14.62
CA GLY A 548 14.87 7.64 13.46
C GLY A 548 16.17 7.92 12.71
N PRO A 549 17.02 6.92 12.44
CA PRO A 549 18.26 7.12 11.68
C PRO A 549 18.01 7.55 10.23
N GLU A 550 16.80 7.33 9.70
CA GLU A 550 16.39 7.69 8.36
C GLU A 550 16.02 9.18 8.17
N VAL A 551 15.99 9.98 9.24
CA VAL A 551 15.59 11.40 9.15
C VAL A 551 16.78 12.26 8.73
N GLU A 552 16.61 13.03 7.65
CA GLU A 552 17.64 13.95 7.13
C GLU A 552 17.27 15.42 7.37
N SER A 553 15.98 15.76 7.37
CA SER A 553 15.52 17.13 7.62
C SER A 553 14.18 17.20 8.35
N LEU A 554 14.01 18.28 9.10
CA LEU A 554 12.76 18.69 9.72
C LEU A 554 12.29 20.02 9.14
N GLU A 555 10.98 20.14 8.94
CA GLU A 555 10.31 21.39 8.56
C GLU A 555 9.18 21.72 9.53
N ILE A 556 9.03 23.02 9.80
CA ILE A 556 7.82 23.62 10.38
C ILE A 556 7.15 24.39 9.25
N ARG A 557 5.90 24.04 8.94
CA ARG A 557 5.13 24.69 7.87
C ARG A 557 3.87 25.35 8.41
N THR A 558 3.50 26.47 7.81
CA THR A 558 2.25 27.20 8.04
C THR A 558 1.44 27.32 6.74
N ALA A 559 0.30 28.01 6.78
CA ALA A 559 -0.50 28.29 5.59
C ALA A 559 0.27 29.08 4.51
N GLU A 560 1.33 29.79 4.89
CA GLU A 560 2.20 30.56 4.01
C GLU A 560 3.37 29.75 3.42
N GLY A 561 3.57 28.50 3.85
CA GLY A 561 4.65 27.62 3.40
C GLY A 561 5.62 27.25 4.52
N VAL A 562 6.92 27.09 4.19
CA VAL A 562 7.95 26.69 5.16
C VAL A 562 8.33 27.88 6.04
N LEU A 563 8.06 27.78 7.35
CA LEU A 563 8.48 28.76 8.35
C LEU A 563 9.92 28.53 8.79
N ALA A 564 10.32 27.28 8.98
CA ALA A 564 11.67 26.90 9.36
C ALA A 564 12.03 25.50 8.86
N GLN A 565 13.31 25.29 8.56
CA GLN A 565 13.87 24.00 8.19
C GLN A 565 15.20 23.79 8.93
N GLY A 566 15.48 22.56 9.36
CA GLY A 566 16.69 22.24 10.08
C GLY A 566 17.05 20.76 10.10
N PRO A 567 18.14 20.40 10.79
CA PRO A 567 18.60 19.01 10.91
C PRO A 567 17.63 18.16 11.77
N PRO A 568 17.78 16.82 11.75
CA PRO A 568 17.00 15.91 12.60
C PRO A 568 17.21 16.13 14.10
N GLY A 569 16.35 15.52 14.91
CA GLY A 569 16.45 15.50 16.37
C GLY A 569 15.61 16.59 17.03
N ARG A 570 15.89 17.87 16.76
CA ARG A 570 15.10 18.98 17.32
C ARG A 570 15.20 20.27 16.51
N LEU A 571 14.05 20.85 16.18
CA LEU A 571 13.91 22.15 15.52
C LEU A 571 13.00 23.05 16.37
N VAL A 572 13.42 24.30 16.58
CA VAL A 572 12.63 25.31 17.30
C VAL A 572 12.50 26.55 16.42
N ALA A 573 11.28 27.04 16.28
CA ALA A 573 10.97 28.29 15.59
C ALA A 573 9.97 29.11 16.40
N SER A 574 9.79 30.36 16.02
CA SER A 574 8.70 31.17 16.55
C SER A 574 8.13 32.08 15.49
N MET A 575 6.83 32.32 15.56
CA MET A 575 6.12 33.29 14.74
C MET A 575 5.35 34.27 15.62
N THR A 576 4.88 35.36 15.02
CA THR A 576 3.95 36.29 15.65
C THR A 576 2.57 36.05 15.06
N ALA A 577 1.56 35.88 15.91
CA ALA A 577 0.17 35.74 15.49
C ALA A 577 -0.29 37.03 14.77
N GLY A 578 -0.44 36.97 13.45
CA GLY A 578 -0.88 38.08 12.61
C GLY A 578 -2.25 37.80 12.01
N GLU A 579 -2.31 36.75 11.20
CA GLU A 579 -3.52 36.22 10.59
C GLU A 579 -3.74 34.76 11.04
N PRO A 580 -4.97 34.24 10.97
CA PRO A 580 -5.23 32.84 11.28
C PRO A 580 -4.42 31.90 10.37
N THR A 581 -3.77 30.91 10.96
CA THR A 581 -2.93 29.95 10.24
C THR A 581 -3.00 28.57 10.89
N TYR A 582 -2.38 27.57 10.27
CA TYR A 582 -2.11 26.28 10.90
C TYR A 582 -0.61 26.09 11.05
N VAL A 583 -0.21 25.14 11.89
CA VAL A 583 1.17 24.67 11.99
C VAL A 583 1.19 23.16 11.84
N VAL A 584 2.02 22.67 10.93
CA VAL A 584 2.32 21.23 10.77
C VAL A 584 3.83 21.01 10.82
N ALA A 585 4.23 19.82 11.25
CA ALA A 585 5.61 19.38 11.17
C ALA A 585 5.76 18.31 10.08
N VAL A 586 6.89 18.36 9.38
CA VAL A 586 7.29 17.36 8.40
C VAL A 586 8.69 16.86 8.74
N ALA A 587 8.89 15.55 8.68
CA ALA A 587 10.21 14.93 8.66
C ALA A 587 10.41 14.23 7.31
N SER A 588 11.60 14.34 6.74
CA SER A 588 11.93 13.70 5.46
C SER A 588 13.33 13.12 5.46
N GLY A 589 13.53 12.10 4.64
CA GLY A 589 14.83 11.52 4.33
C GLY A 589 14.77 10.65 3.06
N GLY A 590 15.93 10.29 2.53
CA GLY A 590 16.04 9.49 1.31
C GLY A 590 15.63 8.02 1.50
N PRO A 591 15.86 7.19 0.46
CA PRO A 591 15.72 5.75 0.56
C PRO A 591 16.54 5.19 1.73
N HIS A 592 15.91 4.36 2.55
CA HIS A 592 16.54 3.78 3.74
C HIS A 592 16.04 2.34 3.94
N PRO A 593 16.86 1.39 4.46
CA PRO A 593 16.41 0.01 4.72
C PRO A 593 15.20 -0.12 5.67
N ARG A 594 14.91 0.92 6.46
CA ARG A 594 13.73 1.00 7.35
C ARG A 594 12.49 1.61 6.69
N ALA A 595 12.64 2.22 5.51
CA ALA A 595 11.55 2.86 4.78
C ALA A 595 11.21 2.03 3.53
N THR A 596 9.95 1.59 3.44
CA THR A 596 9.46 0.76 2.32
C THR A 596 8.94 1.62 1.15
N HIS A 597 8.56 2.87 1.43
CA HIS A 597 8.08 3.79 0.39
C HIS A 597 9.18 4.15 -0.61
N ARG A 598 8.83 4.27 -1.90
CA ARG A 598 9.80 4.51 -2.99
C ARG A 598 10.57 5.82 -2.84
N SER A 599 9.93 6.82 -2.25
CA SER A 599 10.53 8.15 -2.03
C SER A 599 11.33 8.26 -0.73
N GLY A 600 11.41 7.18 0.06
CA GLY A 600 12.15 7.18 1.32
C GLY A 600 11.32 7.50 2.56
N ALA A 601 12.01 8.02 3.57
CA ALA A 601 11.43 8.32 4.87
C ALA A 601 10.61 9.61 4.84
N TYR A 602 9.40 9.58 5.40
CA TYR A 602 8.53 10.74 5.49
C TYR A 602 7.63 10.64 6.72
N ALA A 603 7.37 11.75 7.39
CA ALA A 603 6.31 11.87 8.38
C ALA A 603 5.64 13.25 8.31
N HIS A 604 4.35 13.30 8.62
CA HIS A 604 3.54 14.52 8.59
C HIS A 604 2.56 14.51 9.77
N THR A 605 2.51 15.59 10.54
CA THR A 605 1.52 15.72 11.64
C THR A 605 0.18 16.22 11.12
N SER A 606 -0.90 15.91 11.83
CA SER A 606 -2.10 16.75 11.78
C SER A 606 -1.76 18.18 12.26
N PRO A 607 -2.56 19.19 11.87
CA PRO A 607 -2.30 20.58 12.21
C PRO A 607 -2.57 20.89 13.68
N VAL A 608 -1.82 21.85 14.20
CA VAL A 608 -2.28 22.71 15.28
C VAL A 608 -2.79 24.00 14.66
N TYR A 609 -4.04 24.35 14.90
CA TYR A 609 -4.64 25.58 14.36
C TYR A 609 -4.35 26.77 15.25
N VAL A 610 -4.12 27.92 14.65
CA VAL A 610 -3.89 29.20 15.31
C VAL A 610 -4.92 30.19 14.80
N ASP A 611 -5.97 30.37 15.59
CA ASP A 611 -7.03 31.33 15.35
C ASP A 611 -6.62 32.69 15.94
N VAL A 612 -6.96 33.76 15.22
CA VAL A 612 -6.53 35.12 15.56
C VAL A 612 -7.70 36.08 15.53
N ALA A 613 -7.98 36.72 16.68
CA ALA A 613 -9.07 37.68 16.84
C ALA A 613 -10.45 37.14 16.40
N GLY A 614 -10.73 35.85 16.65
CA GLY A 614 -11.96 35.18 16.25
C GLY A 614 -12.05 34.84 14.76
N GLY A 615 -10.98 35.07 13.99
CA GLY A 615 -10.82 34.57 12.64
C GLY A 615 -10.22 33.16 12.65
N HIS A 616 -10.65 32.35 11.68
CA HIS A 616 -10.16 31.00 11.46
C HIS A 616 -9.42 30.90 10.12
N VAL A 617 -8.64 29.82 9.93
CA VAL A 617 -7.94 29.54 8.68
C VAL A 617 -8.93 29.50 7.50
N ALA A 618 -8.74 30.40 6.55
CA ALA A 618 -9.48 30.49 5.29
C ALA A 618 -8.64 31.27 4.27
N ARG A 619 -7.53 30.68 3.82
CA ARG A 619 -6.61 31.32 2.90
C ARG A 619 -7.26 31.46 1.52
N GLU A 620 -7.43 32.70 1.07
CA GLU A 620 -8.11 33.00 -0.20
C GLU A 620 -7.55 32.21 -1.39
N ALA A 621 -6.22 32.08 -1.48
CA ALA A 621 -5.57 31.32 -2.55
C ALA A 621 -5.98 29.83 -2.57
N ASP A 622 -6.12 29.23 -1.39
CA ASP A 622 -6.49 27.82 -1.24
C ASP A 622 -7.99 27.60 -1.50
N VAL A 623 -8.83 28.53 -1.06
CA VAL A 623 -10.27 28.54 -1.37
C VAL A 623 -10.50 28.68 -2.87
N ARG A 624 -9.78 29.59 -3.55
CA ARG A 624 -9.86 29.75 -5.01
C ARG A 624 -9.35 28.51 -5.75
N TRP A 625 -8.29 27.86 -5.26
CA TRP A 625 -7.81 26.60 -5.81
C TRP A 625 -8.88 25.50 -5.70
N CYS A 626 -9.57 25.39 -4.55
CA CYS A 626 -10.68 24.44 -4.37
C CYS A 626 -11.86 24.73 -5.30
N LEU A 627 -12.20 26.00 -5.55
CA LEU A 627 -13.24 26.36 -6.52
C LEU A 627 -12.84 25.97 -7.96
N ALA A 628 -11.60 26.24 -8.35
CA ALA A 628 -11.07 25.84 -9.65
C ALA A 628 -11.03 24.31 -9.81
N TRP A 629 -10.79 23.57 -8.73
CA TRP A 629 -10.89 22.11 -8.73
C TRP A 629 -12.29 21.62 -9.06
N LEU A 630 -13.32 22.18 -8.44
CA LEU A 630 -14.72 21.79 -8.70
C LEU A 630 -15.12 22.09 -10.15
N ASP A 631 -14.64 23.20 -10.72
CA ASP A 631 -14.85 23.52 -12.13
C ASP A 631 -14.17 22.51 -13.07
N ARG A 632 -12.95 22.10 -12.75
CA ARG A 632 -12.24 21.05 -13.50
C ARG A 632 -12.91 19.68 -13.35
N LEU A 633 -13.36 19.34 -12.14
CA LEU A 633 -14.03 18.08 -11.83
C LEU A 633 -15.31 17.89 -12.66
N GLU A 634 -16.11 18.95 -12.82
CA GLU A 634 -17.30 18.91 -13.68
C GLU A 634 -16.95 18.54 -15.14
N VAL A 635 -15.89 19.15 -15.70
CA VAL A 635 -15.44 18.85 -17.06
C VAL A 635 -15.02 17.38 -17.19
N LEU A 636 -14.30 16.86 -16.20
CA LEU A 636 -13.84 15.48 -16.20
C LEU A 636 -14.98 14.49 -16.05
N LEU A 637 -15.93 14.76 -15.14
CA LEU A 637 -17.07 13.88 -14.94
C LEU A 637 -17.94 13.77 -16.20
N ARG A 638 -18.12 14.88 -16.93
CA ARG A 638 -18.81 14.88 -18.22
C ARG A 638 -18.05 14.10 -19.31
N ARG A 639 -16.71 14.06 -19.23
CA ARG A 639 -15.86 13.40 -20.22
C ARG A 639 -15.71 11.90 -19.97
N TYR A 640 -15.54 11.50 -18.71
CA TYR A 640 -15.13 10.15 -18.33
C TYR A 640 -16.18 9.39 -17.51
N GLY A 641 -17.16 10.08 -16.92
CA GLY A 641 -18.24 9.45 -16.16
C GLY A 641 -19.22 8.70 -17.05
N THR A 642 -19.69 7.56 -16.56
CA THR A 642 -20.72 6.73 -17.20
C THR A 642 -22.06 6.92 -16.50
N PHE A 643 -23.08 7.36 -17.23
CA PHE A 643 -24.43 7.63 -16.73
C PHE A 643 -25.49 7.11 -17.70
N GLU A 644 -26.55 6.51 -17.18
CA GLU A 644 -27.72 6.07 -17.96
C GLU A 644 -28.73 7.21 -18.19
N THR A 645 -28.81 8.16 -17.24
CA THR A 645 -29.74 9.29 -17.33
C THR A 645 -29.06 10.61 -16.99
N PRO A 646 -29.53 11.74 -17.55
CA PRO A 646 -29.03 13.06 -17.17
C PRO A 646 -29.17 13.37 -15.67
N ALA A 647 -30.19 12.81 -15.01
CA ALA A 647 -30.42 13.02 -13.58
C ALA A 647 -29.29 12.45 -12.72
N GLN A 648 -28.69 11.32 -13.11
CA GLN A 648 -27.57 10.74 -12.37
C GLN A 648 -26.35 11.67 -12.38
N LEU A 649 -26.03 12.28 -13.53
CA LEU A 649 -24.98 13.29 -13.60
C LEU A 649 -25.35 14.54 -12.79
N GLU A 650 -26.62 14.99 -12.86
CA GLU A 650 -27.10 16.15 -12.12
C GLU A 650 -26.89 16.00 -10.61
N ASP A 651 -27.06 14.79 -10.04
CA ASP A 651 -26.81 14.52 -8.62
C ASP A 651 -25.36 14.85 -8.19
N HIS A 652 -24.36 14.57 -9.06
CA HIS A 652 -22.97 14.98 -8.79
C HIS A 652 -22.80 16.50 -8.91
N LEU A 653 -23.43 17.12 -9.92
CA LEU A 653 -23.29 18.56 -10.14
C LEU A 653 -23.93 19.37 -8.99
N GLU A 654 -25.06 18.89 -8.46
CA GLU A 654 -25.69 19.47 -7.26
C GLU A 654 -24.77 19.36 -6.04
N LEU A 655 -24.10 18.22 -5.84
CA LEU A 655 -23.08 18.06 -4.81
C LEU A 655 -21.98 19.12 -4.95
N TYR A 656 -21.49 19.35 -6.17
CA TYR A 656 -20.43 20.31 -6.43
C TYR A 656 -20.88 21.75 -6.18
N GLU A 657 -22.11 22.11 -6.55
CA GLU A 657 -22.65 23.44 -6.23
C GLU A 657 -22.83 23.66 -4.72
N ARG A 658 -23.25 22.64 -3.96
CA ARG A 658 -23.27 22.70 -2.49
C ARG A 658 -21.88 22.96 -1.92
N ALA A 659 -20.85 22.28 -2.43
CA ALA A 659 -19.47 22.52 -2.02
C ALA A 659 -18.98 23.92 -2.41
N ARG A 660 -19.28 24.40 -3.63
CA ARG A 660 -18.96 25.77 -4.06
C ARG A 660 -19.61 26.81 -3.15
N ALA A 661 -20.85 26.58 -2.71
CA ALA A 661 -21.53 27.48 -1.78
C ALA A 661 -20.76 27.60 -0.45
N VAL A 662 -20.26 26.49 0.10
CA VAL A 662 -19.41 26.49 1.31
C VAL A 662 -18.12 27.29 1.09
N TYR A 663 -17.39 27.04 0.01
CA TYR A 663 -16.13 27.76 -0.23
C TYR A 663 -16.35 29.26 -0.48
N ARG A 664 -17.43 29.64 -1.16
CA ARG A 664 -17.77 31.05 -1.41
C ARG A 664 -18.04 31.83 -0.10
N THR A 665 -18.53 31.18 0.97
CA THR A 665 -18.70 31.87 2.27
C THR A 665 -17.39 32.12 3.01
N ARG A 666 -16.28 31.49 2.58
CA ARG A 666 -14.94 31.65 3.14
C ARG A 666 -14.10 32.69 2.40
N LEU A 667 -14.63 33.30 1.35
CA LEU A 667 -14.00 34.41 0.64
C LEU A 667 -14.40 35.76 1.27
N PRO A 668 -13.53 36.78 1.23
CA PRO A 668 -13.79 38.11 1.77
C PRO A 668 -14.86 38.92 1.01
#